data_AF-A0A9E4WR31-F1
#
_entry.id   AF-A0A9E4WR31-F1
#
_cell.length_a   1.000
_cell.length_b   1.000
_cell.length_c   1.000
_cell.angle_alpha   90.00
_cell.angle_beta   90.00
_cell.angle_gamma   90.00
#
_symmetry.space_group_name_H-M   'P 1'
#
loop_
_entity.id
_entity.type
_entity.pdbx_description
1 polymer ?
#
loop_
_entity_poly.entity_id
_entity_poly.type
_entity_poly.pdbx_seq_one_letter_code
_entity_poly.pdbx_strand_id
1 'polypeptide(L)'
;MENTILRRLVLLVAFGAMLTFVPETHDQVNRAAAHTPDGFISEIVVGSILRPMDLAFAPDGRVFIATLTGDVRIIKDEVLLPTPFTTVQQVNSTGERGLLGIALDPGFDSNGYVYLFFTYENNASDTSGPKTGRLIRITADGDVAVPDSESVILGSEVGSASQPSCEDFPAGTDCIPADSLSHTGGALRFAPDGKLLLATGDAAWNLQNADELRERSQDLDSLAGKLLRINPDGTAPLDNPFYTGDPSAIRSKVWSYGLRQPFRMGIDPVTGLPFIGEVGSRYWEEINVGGAGLNFGWPCYEGFAQHPTQFTLLYCQFFYATQEITAEPIYAYNRSPGAAVIGGTFSQTTSYPDEFQNAYFFGDWIRQTIYTLKTDENGNLLPESGHEFLTIPSPPVAFATGADGEVYYLAWPRQTSSFGELRHIAFTDTDQSPVAQAAVSPNGGLAPLMVQFNSEGSYDPEGGALTFSWDFDDGTDSDAEHPAHTFDQNGVYDVVLTVTDEATLIDNVVLTVVVGNELPEATISTPSPQAAYQAWDIIAFSGYGVDPEDGVIGEAAMQWTIILHHCEPVSGNCHSHSFIETAGPGGSLVFPDQGAEVYYLELRLTVVDSAGLSDTDVVFISRDSDGDGLLDYEEILTFGTNPNEADTDGDGIGDAVELLIGSDPTLADSDGDGIDDDVDNCRLDSNAAQKDHDSDQLGAACDPDDSVPDFDGDGCIDGAELGLDPRKGGFRDPTNPWDFYDVLGPGAALPVDQIIDLPNDILGVIQHFSPSGAAPYDVQFDRGPRIGPNPWNMSAPDGVIDLPNDLLGVILQFSHDCR
;
A
#
# COMPACT_ATOMS: atom_id res chain seq x y z
N MET A 1 60.01 -50.09 22.70
CA MET A 1 58.84 -50.97 22.94
C MET A 1 57.68 -50.31 22.24
N GLU A 2 57.61 -50.45 20.91
CA GLU A 2 56.88 -51.52 20.18
C GLU A 2 55.38 -51.20 20.00
N ASN A 3 55.04 -50.74 18.77
CA ASN A 3 54.04 -51.31 17.83
C ASN A 3 52.75 -51.93 18.44
N THR A 4 51.51 -51.70 17.95
CA THR A 4 51.06 -51.74 16.53
C THR A 4 49.53 -51.46 16.41
N ILE A 5 49.07 -51.17 15.17
CA ILE A 5 47.71 -51.31 14.54
C ILE A 5 46.97 -49.96 14.33
N LEU A 6 46.97 -49.30 13.16
CA LEU A 6 46.46 -49.57 11.79
C LEU A 6 44.94 -49.33 11.59
N ARG A 7 44.55 -48.20 10.98
CA ARG A 7 43.78 -48.07 9.70
C ARG A 7 43.16 -46.67 9.53
N ARG A 8 43.45 -46.02 8.40
CA ARG A 8 42.65 -44.96 7.77
C ARG A 8 41.60 -45.62 6.87
N LEU A 9 40.35 -45.17 6.91
CA LEU A 9 39.43 -45.21 5.78
C LEU A 9 38.35 -44.11 5.94
N VAL A 10 38.15 -43.39 4.85
CA VAL A 10 37.07 -42.41 4.60
C VAL A 10 35.73 -43.15 4.56
N LEU A 11 34.68 -42.62 5.19
CA LEU A 11 33.30 -43.01 4.90
C LEU A 11 32.34 -41.84 5.14
N LEU A 12 31.52 -41.59 4.12
CA LEU A 12 30.40 -40.66 4.04
C LEU A 12 29.51 -40.74 5.29
N VAL A 13 29.09 -39.58 5.81
CA VAL A 13 27.90 -39.48 6.66
C VAL A 13 26.74 -39.07 5.75
N ALA A 14 25.78 -39.99 5.61
CA ALA A 14 24.51 -39.76 4.97
C ALA A 14 23.67 -38.79 5.82
N PHE A 15 23.25 -37.67 5.23
CA PHE A 15 22.15 -36.86 5.75
C PHE A 15 20.85 -37.45 5.20
N GLY A 16 20.10 -38.14 6.05
CA GLY A 16 18.68 -38.39 5.83
C GLY A 16 17.91 -37.19 6.36
N ALA A 17 17.43 -36.33 5.47
CA ALA A 17 16.46 -35.30 5.82
C ALA A 17 15.08 -35.97 5.87
N MET A 18 14.56 -36.19 7.09
CA MET A 18 13.12 -36.23 7.31
C MET A 18 12.64 -34.77 7.23
N LEU A 19 11.92 -34.41 6.17
CA LEU A 19 11.10 -33.20 6.16
C LEU A 19 9.95 -33.41 7.16
N THR A 20 10.14 -32.91 8.38
CA THR A 20 9.00 -32.50 9.20
C THR A 20 8.52 -31.17 8.66
N PHE A 21 7.30 -31.15 8.13
CA PHE A 21 6.53 -29.92 7.93
C PHE A 21 6.48 -29.17 9.27
N VAL A 22 7.31 -28.15 9.41
CA VAL A 22 7.08 -27.05 10.34
C VAL A 22 6.19 -26.11 9.53
N PRO A 23 4.92 -25.87 9.92
CA PRO A 23 4.18 -24.79 9.31
C PRO A 23 4.99 -23.53 9.61
N GLU A 24 5.47 -22.86 8.57
CA GLU A 24 5.97 -21.50 8.69
C GLU A 24 4.83 -20.68 9.27
N THR A 25 4.96 -20.35 10.56
CA THR A 25 4.27 -19.20 11.12
C THR A 25 4.75 -18.03 10.28
N HIS A 26 3.90 -17.54 9.38
CA HIS A 26 3.99 -16.17 8.89
C HIS A 26 4.26 -15.30 10.12
N ASP A 27 5.46 -14.71 10.19
CA ASP A 27 5.73 -13.59 11.07
C ASP A 27 4.85 -12.45 10.57
N GLN A 28 3.58 -12.49 10.97
CA GLN A 28 2.86 -11.25 11.23
C GLN A 28 3.75 -10.53 12.23
N VAL A 29 4.39 -9.45 11.78
CA VAL A 29 4.97 -8.48 12.69
C VAL A 29 3.89 -8.23 13.72
N ASN A 30 4.09 -8.75 14.94
CA ASN A 30 3.26 -8.42 16.08
C ASN A 30 3.27 -6.89 16.12
N ARG A 31 2.20 -6.25 15.64
CA ARG A 31 1.96 -4.84 15.89
C ARG A 31 1.93 -4.78 17.41
N ALA A 32 2.99 -4.25 18.01
CA ALA A 32 2.99 -3.96 19.42
C ALA A 32 1.71 -3.17 19.69
N ALA A 33 0.88 -3.64 20.63
CA ALA A 33 -0.25 -2.86 21.11
C ALA A 33 0.24 -1.44 21.40
N ALA A 34 -0.58 -0.43 21.07
CA ALA A 34 -0.23 0.96 21.30
C ALA A 34 0.21 1.14 22.77
N HIS A 35 1.51 1.29 23.01
CA HIS A 35 2.02 1.53 24.34
C HIS A 35 1.95 3.04 24.57
N THR A 36 1.05 3.44 25.44
CA THR A 36 0.99 4.80 25.95
C THR A 36 1.66 4.80 27.32
N PRO A 37 2.56 5.75 27.62
CA PRO A 37 3.15 5.82 28.96
C PRO A 37 2.05 6.07 29.99
N ASP A 38 2.17 5.46 31.17
CA ASP A 38 1.17 5.54 32.24
C ASP A 38 0.63 6.98 32.42
N GLY A 39 -0.70 7.11 32.37
CA GLY A 39 -1.40 8.38 32.54
C GLY A 39 -1.44 9.29 31.31
N PHE A 40 -0.76 8.98 30.20
CA PHE A 40 -0.98 9.70 28.94
C PHE A 40 -2.13 9.09 28.15
N ILE A 41 -2.81 9.93 27.38
CA ILE A 41 -3.83 9.54 26.40
C ILE A 41 -3.57 10.21 25.06
N SER A 42 -3.98 9.57 23.98
CA SER A 42 -4.04 10.18 22.65
C SER A 42 -5.46 10.07 22.11
N GLU A 43 -6.20 11.17 22.20
CA GLU A 43 -7.61 11.26 21.83
C GLU A 43 -7.81 11.95 20.48
N ILE A 44 -8.84 11.56 19.75
CA ILE A 44 -9.24 12.22 18.50
C ILE A 44 -10.03 13.47 18.87
N VAL A 45 -9.54 14.63 18.45
CA VAL A 45 -10.26 15.91 18.55
C VAL A 45 -11.25 16.00 17.39
N VAL A 46 -10.77 15.76 16.18
CA VAL A 46 -11.55 15.83 14.93
C VAL A 46 -11.02 14.81 13.93
N GLY A 47 -11.89 13.98 13.39
CA GLY A 47 -11.60 13.07 12.28
C GLY A 47 -11.97 13.62 10.89
N SER A 48 -11.81 12.79 9.87
CA SER A 48 -12.29 13.05 8.50
C SER A 48 -11.70 14.29 7.82
N ILE A 49 -10.45 14.64 8.13
CA ILE A 49 -9.74 15.76 7.50
C ILE A 49 -9.09 15.24 6.21
N LEU A 50 -9.45 15.78 5.05
CA LEU A 50 -8.89 15.29 3.78
C LEU A 50 -7.40 15.66 3.66
N ARG A 51 -6.52 14.65 3.61
CA ARG A 51 -5.07 14.76 3.37
C ARG A 51 -4.38 15.92 4.12
N PRO A 52 -4.43 15.94 5.46
CA PRO A 52 -3.88 17.04 6.26
C PRO A 52 -2.35 17.08 6.12
N MET A 53 -1.78 18.28 6.13
CA MET A 53 -0.33 18.46 6.03
C MET A 53 0.27 19.22 7.20
N ASP A 54 -0.26 20.39 7.55
CA ASP A 54 0.27 21.21 8.64
C ASP A 54 -0.87 21.96 9.33
N LEU A 55 -0.64 22.42 10.56
CA LEU A 55 -1.63 23.10 11.37
C LEU A 55 -1.06 24.32 12.09
N ALA A 56 -1.93 25.29 12.37
CA ALA A 56 -1.61 26.43 13.23
C ALA A 56 -2.81 26.82 14.11
N PHE A 57 -2.55 26.98 15.40
CA PHE A 57 -3.53 27.48 16.36
C PHE A 57 -3.62 29.01 16.31
N ALA A 58 -4.83 29.53 16.20
CA ALA A 58 -5.14 30.94 16.39
C ALA A 58 -5.36 31.24 17.88
N PRO A 59 -5.05 32.47 18.35
CA PRO A 59 -5.28 32.86 19.74
C PRO A 59 -6.75 32.81 20.17
N ASP A 60 -7.69 32.80 19.23
CA ASP A 60 -9.13 32.71 19.47
C ASP A 60 -9.65 31.26 19.55
N GLY A 61 -8.76 30.26 19.53
CA GLY A 61 -9.09 28.84 19.68
C GLY A 61 -9.37 28.10 18.37
N ARG A 62 -9.37 28.79 17.23
CA ARG A 62 -9.48 28.12 15.92
C ARG A 62 -8.18 27.40 15.56
N VAL A 63 -8.29 26.30 14.84
CA VAL A 63 -7.15 25.59 14.23
C VAL A 63 -7.25 25.69 12.72
N PHE A 64 -6.25 26.27 12.08
CA PHE A 64 -6.14 26.31 10.63
C PHE A 64 -5.33 25.12 10.16
N ILE A 65 -5.84 24.36 9.20
CA ILE A 65 -5.20 23.15 8.67
C ILE A 65 -4.94 23.33 7.18
N ALA A 66 -3.68 23.26 6.77
CA ALA A 66 -3.27 23.11 5.38
C ALA A 66 -3.47 21.66 4.93
N THR A 67 -4.09 21.44 3.77
CA THR A 67 -4.25 20.11 3.17
C THR A 67 -3.42 19.97 1.90
N LEU A 68 -2.99 18.74 1.57
CA LEU A 68 -2.10 18.47 0.44
C LEU A 68 -2.63 19.04 -0.89
N THR A 69 -3.95 19.02 -1.08
CA THR A 69 -4.64 19.45 -2.32
C THR A 69 -4.89 20.95 -2.41
N GLY A 70 -4.43 21.75 -1.44
CA GLY A 70 -4.47 23.21 -1.50
C GLY A 70 -5.62 23.89 -0.75
N ASP A 71 -6.44 23.13 -0.01
CA ASP A 71 -7.42 23.74 0.89
C ASP A 71 -6.77 24.16 2.21
N VAL A 72 -7.26 25.27 2.76
CA VAL A 72 -7.09 25.59 4.18
C VAL A 72 -8.43 25.34 4.86
N ARG A 73 -8.46 24.46 5.85
CA ARG A 73 -9.64 24.13 6.65
C ARG A 73 -9.56 24.79 8.02
N ILE A 74 -10.72 24.98 8.65
CA ILE A 74 -10.81 25.49 10.02
C ILE A 74 -11.50 24.46 10.89
N ILE A 75 -10.89 24.17 12.02
CA ILE A 75 -11.58 23.58 13.18
C ILE A 75 -11.92 24.71 14.14
N LYS A 76 -13.15 24.71 14.63
CA LYS A 76 -13.66 25.68 15.59
C LYS A 76 -14.61 24.98 16.53
N ASP A 77 -14.42 25.19 17.83
CA ASP A 77 -15.19 24.50 18.87
C ASP A 77 -15.19 22.98 18.65
N GLU A 78 -14.01 22.42 18.35
CA GLU A 78 -13.80 20.98 18.07
C GLU A 78 -14.60 20.43 16.88
N VAL A 79 -15.06 21.30 15.97
CA VAL A 79 -15.78 20.90 14.77
C VAL A 79 -15.06 21.38 13.51
N LEU A 80 -14.83 20.47 12.56
CA LEU A 80 -14.36 20.81 11.22
C LEU A 80 -15.45 21.58 10.47
N LEU A 81 -15.16 22.81 10.06
CA LEU A 81 -16.11 23.61 9.31
C LEU A 81 -16.33 23.02 7.90
N PRO A 82 -17.58 23.06 7.39
CA PRO A 82 -17.93 22.48 6.09
C PRO A 82 -17.35 23.28 4.91
N THR A 83 -17.10 24.57 5.11
CA THR A 83 -16.54 25.46 4.09
C THR A 83 -15.04 25.67 4.35
N PRO A 84 -14.15 25.49 3.36
CA PRO A 84 -12.75 25.88 3.47
C PRO A 84 -12.60 27.37 3.76
N PHE A 85 -11.56 27.73 4.52
CA PHE A 85 -11.14 29.13 4.70
C PHE A 85 -10.72 29.74 3.35
N THR A 86 -9.97 28.98 2.55
CA THR A 86 -9.58 29.29 1.18
C THR A 86 -9.14 28.02 0.45
N THR A 87 -9.06 28.08 -0.88
CA THR A 87 -8.46 27.05 -1.73
C THR A 87 -7.44 27.71 -2.65
N VAL A 88 -6.17 27.31 -2.53
CA VAL A 88 -5.08 27.80 -3.38
C VAL A 88 -5.04 26.96 -4.66
N GLN A 89 -5.39 27.56 -5.80
CA GLN A 89 -5.62 26.83 -7.06
C GLN A 89 -4.32 26.39 -7.75
N GLN A 90 -3.19 27.02 -7.43
CA GLN A 90 -1.90 26.79 -8.06
C GLN A 90 -1.06 25.74 -7.33
N VAL A 91 -1.69 24.90 -6.52
CA VAL A 91 -1.00 23.84 -5.76
C VAL A 91 -0.86 22.60 -6.63
N ASN A 92 0.37 22.15 -6.85
CA ASN A 92 0.62 20.81 -7.39
C ASN A 92 0.67 19.81 -6.23
N SER A 93 -0.18 18.78 -6.28
CA SER A 93 -0.31 17.79 -5.20
C SER A 93 0.17 16.38 -5.60
N THR A 94 1.11 16.27 -6.54
CA THR A 94 1.66 14.99 -7.00
C THR A 94 2.85 14.56 -6.13
N GLY A 95 2.87 13.30 -5.67
CA GLY A 95 3.94 12.79 -4.81
C GLY A 95 3.83 13.30 -3.37
N GLU A 96 4.87 13.98 -2.88
CA GLU A 96 4.88 14.73 -1.62
C GLU A 96 4.66 16.24 -1.82
N ARG A 97 4.49 16.70 -3.07
CA ARG A 97 4.16 18.10 -3.36
C ARG A 97 2.76 18.42 -2.84
N GLY A 98 2.53 19.68 -2.49
CA GLY A 98 1.21 20.14 -2.07
C GLY A 98 1.24 21.49 -1.38
N LEU A 99 0.20 21.79 -0.62
CA LEU A 99 0.23 22.87 0.38
C LEU A 99 0.83 22.31 1.68
N LEU A 100 2.08 22.69 1.93
CA LEU A 100 2.98 21.97 2.83
C LEU A 100 3.14 22.62 4.20
N GLY A 101 3.00 23.95 4.29
CA GLY A 101 3.25 24.69 5.53
C GLY A 101 2.24 25.81 5.75
N ILE A 102 1.85 26.02 7.00
CA ILE A 102 0.99 27.12 7.43
C ILE A 102 1.55 27.78 8.70
N ALA A 103 1.48 29.11 8.76
CA ALA A 103 1.77 29.87 9.97
C ALA A 103 0.83 31.08 10.08
N LEU A 104 0.44 31.40 11.31
CA LEU A 104 -0.28 32.62 11.61
C LEU A 104 0.70 33.69 12.08
N ASP A 105 0.47 34.94 11.69
CA ASP A 105 1.27 36.06 12.16
C ASP A 105 1.18 36.19 13.69
N PRO A 106 2.26 36.53 14.42
CA PRO A 106 2.18 36.73 15.87
C PRO A 106 1.18 37.82 16.30
N GLY A 107 0.83 38.74 15.38
CA GLY A 107 -0.22 39.73 15.53
C GLY A 107 -1.57 39.35 14.89
N PHE A 108 -1.85 38.06 14.67
CA PHE A 108 -3.04 37.56 13.94
C PHE A 108 -4.35 38.20 14.39
N ASP A 109 -4.59 38.35 15.70
CA ASP A 109 -5.81 38.98 16.23
C ASP A 109 -6.04 40.42 15.75
N SER A 110 -4.98 41.08 15.30
CA SER A 110 -5.00 42.46 14.83
C SER A 110 -4.94 42.61 13.32
N ASN A 111 -4.22 41.72 12.63
CA ASN A 111 -3.94 41.85 11.19
C ASN A 111 -4.58 40.74 10.33
N GLY A 112 -4.99 39.62 10.92
CA GLY A 112 -5.57 38.48 10.23
C GLY A 112 -4.63 37.78 9.26
N TYR A 113 -3.31 37.95 9.37
CA TYR A 113 -2.38 37.42 8.37
C TYR A 113 -2.10 35.92 8.55
N VAL A 114 -2.29 35.19 7.46
CA VAL A 114 -2.02 33.74 7.31
C VAL A 114 -0.95 33.56 6.24
N TYR A 115 0.11 32.82 6.56
CA TYR A 115 1.21 32.50 5.64
C TYR A 115 1.10 31.06 5.19
N LEU A 116 1.25 30.82 3.89
CA LEU A 116 1.10 29.50 3.26
C LEU A 116 2.30 29.20 2.37
N PHE A 117 2.93 28.04 2.57
CA PHE A 117 4.03 27.55 1.74
C PHE A 117 3.60 26.28 0.98
N PHE A 118 3.80 26.27 -0.33
CA PHE A 118 3.31 25.20 -1.20
C PHE A 118 4.17 25.02 -2.45
N THR A 119 4.03 23.85 -3.08
CA THR A 119 4.55 23.61 -4.43
C THR A 119 3.65 24.28 -5.46
N TYR A 120 4.18 25.28 -6.14
CA TYR A 120 3.50 26.10 -7.13
C TYR A 120 3.56 25.50 -8.54
N GLU A 121 2.42 25.53 -9.22
CA GLU A 121 2.29 25.27 -10.65
C GLU A 121 1.19 26.15 -11.26
N ASN A 122 1.43 26.69 -12.46
CA ASN A 122 0.46 27.47 -13.22
C ASN A 122 -0.75 26.62 -13.64
N ASN A 123 -0.53 25.33 -13.94
CA ASN A 123 -1.56 24.35 -14.20
C ASN A 123 -1.50 23.21 -13.16
N ALA A 124 -2.23 23.31 -12.05
CA ALA A 124 -2.19 22.33 -10.96
C ALA A 124 -2.38 20.87 -11.40
N SER A 125 -3.08 20.63 -12.52
CA SER A 125 -3.27 19.29 -13.10
C SER A 125 -2.04 18.71 -13.81
N ASP A 126 -1.00 19.51 -14.07
CA ASP A 126 0.25 19.00 -14.65
C ASP A 126 1.07 18.26 -13.59
N THR A 127 1.05 16.94 -13.67
CA THR A 127 1.77 16.05 -12.75
C THR A 127 3.22 15.80 -13.14
N SER A 128 3.66 16.32 -14.30
CA SER A 128 4.97 16.03 -14.90
C SER A 128 6.01 17.12 -14.63
N GLY A 129 7.29 16.73 -14.67
CA GLY A 129 8.42 17.65 -14.68
C GLY A 129 8.66 18.40 -13.35
N PRO A 130 9.66 19.31 -13.37
CA PRO A 130 10.03 20.12 -12.23
C PRO A 130 8.96 21.15 -11.90
N LYS A 131 8.92 21.56 -10.63
CA LYS A 131 8.06 22.63 -10.10
C LYS A 131 8.91 23.61 -9.28
N THR A 132 8.22 24.63 -8.75
CA THR A 132 8.82 25.62 -7.84
C THR A 132 8.04 25.69 -6.53
N GLY A 133 8.65 26.14 -5.46
CA GLY A 133 7.98 26.47 -4.21
C GLY A 133 7.51 27.92 -4.19
N ARG A 134 6.48 28.22 -3.41
CA ARG A 134 5.99 29.58 -3.21
C ARG A 134 5.51 29.79 -1.78
N LEU A 135 5.88 30.93 -1.21
CA LEU A 135 5.36 31.43 0.05
C LEU A 135 4.47 32.64 -0.22
N ILE A 136 3.21 32.57 0.23
CA ILE A 136 2.26 33.67 0.15
C ILE A 136 1.77 34.09 1.53
N ARG A 137 1.20 35.29 1.60
CA ARG A 137 0.40 35.77 2.72
C ARG A 137 -1.01 36.10 2.24
N ILE A 138 -2.01 35.68 3.01
CA ILE A 138 -3.44 35.97 2.80
C ILE A 138 -3.98 36.67 4.06
N THR A 139 -5.04 37.47 3.92
CA THR A 139 -5.72 38.12 5.06
C THR A 139 -7.04 37.40 5.38
N ALA A 140 -7.28 37.09 6.65
CA ALA A 140 -8.51 36.52 7.16
C ALA A 140 -9.57 37.59 7.45
N ASP A 141 -10.84 37.27 7.20
CA ASP A 141 -12.03 37.98 7.68
C ASP A 141 -12.97 36.97 8.34
N GLY A 142 -12.81 36.78 9.65
CA GLY A 142 -13.45 35.68 10.36
C GLY A 142 -12.97 34.32 9.84
N ASP A 143 -13.91 33.44 9.49
CA ASP A 143 -13.64 32.05 9.09
C ASP A 143 -13.36 31.89 7.58
N VAL A 144 -13.18 32.99 6.84
CA VAL A 144 -12.88 33.00 5.39
C VAL A 144 -11.73 33.94 5.05
N ALA A 145 -11.03 33.67 3.94
CA ALA A 145 -10.04 34.59 3.40
C ALA A 145 -10.70 35.80 2.72
N VAL A 146 -10.11 36.98 2.89
CA VAL A 146 -10.46 38.18 2.12
C VAL A 146 -10.11 37.91 0.64
N PRO A 147 -11.08 38.03 -0.29
CA PRO A 147 -10.82 37.85 -1.71
C PRO A 147 -9.69 38.75 -2.21
N ASP A 148 -8.84 38.20 -3.09
CA ASP A 148 -7.72 38.92 -3.73
C ASP A 148 -6.70 39.54 -2.74
N SER A 149 -6.66 39.07 -1.48
CA SER A 149 -5.70 39.56 -0.47
C SER A 149 -4.32 38.88 -0.53
N GLU A 150 -4.13 37.95 -1.46
CA GLU A 150 -2.90 37.21 -1.66
C GLU A 150 -1.72 38.14 -2.00
N SER A 151 -0.61 37.95 -1.30
CA SER A 151 0.67 38.60 -1.58
C SER A 151 1.77 37.55 -1.60
N VAL A 152 2.54 37.50 -2.69
CA VAL A 152 3.75 36.67 -2.75
C VAL A 152 4.82 37.26 -1.83
N ILE A 153 5.39 36.44 -0.97
CA ILE A 153 6.43 36.80 0.00
C ILE A 153 7.81 36.27 -0.46
N LEU A 154 7.83 35.06 -1.02
CA LEU A 154 9.05 34.41 -1.55
C LEU A 154 8.69 33.44 -2.68
N GLY A 155 9.59 33.22 -3.62
CA GLY A 155 9.33 32.40 -4.82
C GLY A 155 8.50 33.14 -5.87
N SER A 156 8.83 34.42 -6.10
CA SER A 156 8.16 35.21 -7.14
C SER A 156 8.47 34.72 -8.54
N GLU A 157 9.68 34.20 -8.76
CA GLU A 157 10.10 33.64 -10.04
C GLU A 157 9.73 32.16 -10.11
N VAL A 158 8.94 31.85 -11.13
CA VAL A 158 8.43 30.50 -11.42
C VAL A 158 8.63 30.33 -12.91
N GLY A 159 9.26 29.23 -13.33
CA GLY A 159 9.68 29.04 -14.72
C GLY A 159 8.54 29.12 -15.74
N SER A 160 8.85 28.85 -17.00
CA SER A 160 7.80 28.85 -18.04
C SER A 160 6.77 27.75 -17.79
N ALA A 161 5.54 27.90 -18.30
CA ALA A 161 4.53 26.85 -18.22
C ALA A 161 4.97 25.52 -18.86
N SER A 162 5.96 25.53 -19.75
CA SER A 162 6.56 24.34 -20.35
C SER A 162 7.76 23.77 -19.58
N GLN A 163 8.39 24.58 -18.72
CA GLN A 163 9.59 24.24 -17.94
C GLN A 163 9.55 25.04 -16.62
N PRO A 164 8.85 24.56 -15.58
CA PRO A 164 8.72 25.28 -14.31
C PRO A 164 9.87 24.90 -13.36
N SER A 165 11.10 25.35 -13.63
CA SER A 165 12.28 25.04 -12.80
C SER A 165 13.06 26.29 -12.40
N CYS A 166 13.77 26.21 -11.27
CA CYS A 166 14.73 27.25 -10.88
C CYS A 166 16.01 27.24 -11.71
N GLU A 167 16.30 26.15 -12.43
CA GLU A 167 17.47 26.06 -13.33
C GLU A 167 17.36 26.99 -14.55
N ASP A 168 16.16 27.52 -14.83
CA ASP A 168 15.92 28.52 -15.88
C ASP A 168 16.45 29.92 -15.50
N PHE A 169 16.86 30.11 -14.24
CA PHE A 169 17.24 31.40 -13.69
C PHE A 169 18.69 31.40 -13.19
N PRO A 170 19.38 32.55 -13.23
CA PRO A 170 20.71 32.66 -12.64
C PRO A 170 20.66 32.50 -11.11
N ALA A 171 21.76 32.01 -10.52
CA ALA A 171 21.93 31.95 -9.07
C ALA A 171 21.65 33.33 -8.41
N GLY A 172 21.03 33.32 -7.23
CA GLY A 172 20.59 34.53 -6.54
C GLY A 172 19.21 35.04 -6.97
N THR A 173 18.47 34.30 -7.79
CA THR A 173 17.07 34.60 -8.14
C THR A 173 16.10 34.13 -7.06
N ASP A 174 14.99 34.86 -6.86
CA ASP A 174 13.90 34.46 -5.95
C ASP A 174 13.04 33.33 -6.50
N CYS A 175 13.67 32.16 -6.65
CA CYS A 175 13.04 30.91 -7.05
C CYS A 175 13.33 29.84 -5.99
N ILE A 176 12.27 29.25 -5.44
CA ILE A 176 12.39 28.15 -4.47
C ILE A 176 12.34 26.84 -5.25
N PRO A 177 13.36 25.98 -5.19
CA PRO A 177 13.34 24.72 -5.92
C PRO A 177 12.28 23.74 -5.39
N ALA A 178 11.56 23.11 -6.31
CA ALA A 178 10.68 21.96 -6.06
C ALA A 178 10.73 20.99 -7.25
N ASP A 179 11.94 20.75 -7.76
CA ASP A 179 12.20 20.02 -9.01
C ASP A 179 11.75 18.56 -8.92
N SER A 180 12.00 17.85 -7.81
CA SER A 180 11.52 16.47 -7.62
C SER A 180 10.07 16.37 -7.10
N LEU A 181 9.51 15.16 -7.14
CA LEU A 181 8.20 14.83 -6.54
C LEU A 181 8.21 14.84 -5.01
N SER A 182 9.38 14.97 -4.39
CA SER A 182 9.63 15.02 -2.95
C SER A 182 10.64 16.10 -2.59
N HIS A 183 10.94 16.25 -1.29
CA HIS A 183 11.96 17.17 -0.77
C HIS A 183 11.76 18.65 -1.11
N THR A 184 10.52 19.13 -1.16
CA THR A 184 10.26 20.58 -1.25
C THR A 184 10.56 21.29 0.09
N GLY A 185 10.61 20.54 1.20
CA GLY A 185 10.66 21.08 2.56
C GLY A 185 9.24 21.15 3.14
N GLY A 186 8.93 22.21 3.88
CA GLY A 186 7.55 22.40 4.35
C GLY A 186 7.41 23.13 5.68
N ALA A 187 8.47 23.17 6.49
CA ALA A 187 8.38 23.74 7.82
C ALA A 187 8.27 25.27 7.76
N LEU A 188 7.22 25.84 8.37
CA LEU A 188 6.95 27.28 8.38
C LEU A 188 6.51 27.71 9.79
N ARG A 189 7.33 28.49 10.49
CA ARG A 189 7.04 28.92 11.88
C ARG A 189 7.54 30.34 12.14
N PHE A 190 6.89 31.06 13.04
CA PHE A 190 7.45 32.31 13.56
C PHE A 190 8.39 32.05 14.72
N ALA A 191 9.56 32.66 14.69
CA ALA A 191 10.47 32.72 15.83
C ALA A 191 10.01 33.80 16.84
N PRO A 192 10.45 33.74 18.12
CA PRO A 192 10.03 34.69 19.15
C PRO A 192 10.41 36.15 18.88
N ASP A 193 11.36 36.39 17.99
CA ASP A 193 11.78 37.71 17.51
C ASP A 193 10.86 38.30 16.41
N GLY A 194 9.78 37.59 16.08
CA GLY A 194 8.80 37.97 15.06
C GLY A 194 9.29 37.76 13.63
N LYS A 195 10.37 37.00 13.41
CA LYS A 195 10.81 36.60 12.08
C LYS A 195 10.15 35.30 11.66
N LEU A 196 9.90 35.19 10.36
CA LEU A 196 9.35 33.99 9.76
C LEU A 196 10.51 33.07 9.39
N LEU A 197 10.44 31.83 9.85
CA LEU A 197 11.34 30.75 9.52
C LEU A 197 10.67 29.86 8.46
N LEU A 198 11.38 29.60 7.36
CA LEU A 198 10.95 28.69 6.31
C LEU A 198 12.07 27.69 6.03
N ALA A 199 11.77 26.40 6.08
CA ALA A 199 12.69 25.35 5.67
C ALA A 199 12.35 24.83 4.28
N THR A 200 13.36 24.81 3.40
CA THR A 200 13.28 24.35 2.02
C THR A 200 14.18 23.14 1.83
N GLY A 201 13.70 22.12 1.11
CA GLY A 201 14.50 20.94 0.82
C GLY A 201 15.41 21.09 -0.38
N ASP A 202 16.21 20.07 -0.66
CA ASP A 202 17.16 20.04 -1.78
C ASP A 202 16.49 19.87 -3.15
N ALA A 203 15.24 19.39 -3.14
CA ALA A 203 14.41 19.09 -4.30
C ALA A 203 15.07 18.17 -5.34
N ALA A 204 15.93 17.24 -4.90
CA ALA A 204 16.82 16.47 -5.78
C ALA A 204 16.59 14.95 -5.76
N TRP A 205 15.38 14.48 -5.46
CA TRP A 205 15.07 13.04 -5.44
C TRP A 205 14.76 12.47 -6.83
N ASN A 206 15.39 11.34 -7.17
CA ASN A 206 15.10 10.53 -8.36
C ASN A 206 15.12 11.30 -9.71
N LEU A 207 16.12 12.17 -9.89
CA LEU A 207 16.36 12.91 -11.14
C LEU A 207 17.68 12.47 -11.78
N GLN A 208 17.76 12.51 -13.10
CA GLN A 208 18.96 12.14 -13.88
C GLN A 208 20.19 13.02 -13.54
N ASN A 209 19.95 14.24 -13.02
CA ASN A 209 20.95 15.20 -12.55
C ASN A 209 20.89 15.42 -11.02
N ALA A 210 20.34 14.47 -10.26
CA ALA A 210 20.13 14.62 -8.81
C ALA A 210 21.40 15.04 -8.05
N ASP A 211 22.57 14.55 -8.47
CA ASP A 211 23.84 14.89 -7.81
C ASP A 211 24.19 16.38 -7.94
N GLU A 212 24.00 16.99 -9.11
CA GLU A 212 24.22 18.44 -9.34
C GLU A 212 23.21 19.29 -8.55
N LEU A 213 21.96 18.85 -8.47
CA LEU A 213 20.91 19.59 -7.76
C LEU A 213 21.11 19.58 -6.24
N ARG A 214 21.66 18.50 -5.67
CA ARG A 214 21.97 18.39 -4.23
C ARG A 214 23.04 19.39 -3.79
N GLU A 215 24.00 19.72 -4.66
CA GLU A 215 25.07 20.68 -4.37
C GLU A 215 24.52 22.08 -4.07
N ARG A 216 23.33 22.43 -4.57
CA ARG A 216 22.64 23.69 -4.27
C ARG A 216 22.35 23.86 -2.76
N SER A 217 22.30 22.78 -2.00
CA SER A 217 22.17 22.80 -0.53
C SER A 217 23.34 23.54 0.13
N GLN A 218 24.51 23.52 -0.50
CA GLN A 218 25.73 24.20 -0.05
C GLN A 218 25.93 25.60 -0.66
N ASP A 219 25.21 25.92 -1.74
CA ASP A 219 25.24 27.27 -2.33
C ASP A 219 24.35 28.24 -1.55
N LEU A 220 24.95 29.28 -0.97
CA LEU A 220 24.24 30.32 -0.24
C LEU A 220 23.39 31.23 -1.13
N ASP A 221 23.64 31.28 -2.44
CA ASP A 221 22.82 32.02 -3.41
C ASP A 221 21.65 31.19 -3.97
N SER A 222 21.46 29.96 -3.48
CA SER A 222 20.31 29.11 -3.76
C SER A 222 19.38 29.00 -2.54
N LEU A 223 18.08 28.86 -2.81
CA LEU A 223 17.07 28.55 -1.79
C LEU A 223 16.89 27.04 -1.55
N ALA A 224 17.66 26.16 -2.21
CA ALA A 224 17.58 24.70 -1.96
C ALA A 224 18.27 24.32 -0.64
N GLY A 225 17.67 23.44 0.17
CA GLY A 225 18.32 22.85 1.35
C GLY A 225 18.69 23.87 2.42
N LYS A 226 17.79 24.81 2.73
CA LYS A 226 18.02 25.95 3.64
C LYS A 226 17.01 25.98 4.78
N LEU A 227 17.44 26.54 5.90
CA LEU A 227 16.56 27.25 6.80
C LEU A 227 16.74 28.75 6.54
N LEU A 228 15.64 29.40 6.17
CA LEU A 228 15.59 30.83 5.91
C LEU A 228 15.02 31.54 7.14
N ARG A 229 15.57 32.72 7.46
CA ARG A 229 15.00 33.63 8.46
C ARG A 229 14.71 34.96 7.77
N ILE A 230 13.43 35.28 7.60
CA ILE A 230 12.96 36.44 6.84
C ILE A 230 12.06 37.33 7.69
N ASN A 231 11.99 38.62 7.37
CA ASN A 231 10.93 39.48 7.86
C ASN A 231 9.58 39.02 7.27
N PRO A 232 8.44 39.38 7.89
CA PRO A 232 7.11 39.01 7.39
C PRO A 232 6.77 39.54 5.98
N ASP A 233 7.60 40.44 5.43
CA ASP A 233 7.50 40.98 4.07
C ASP A 233 8.45 40.31 3.05
N GLY A 234 9.20 39.27 3.47
CA GLY A 234 10.12 38.51 2.61
C GLY A 234 11.55 39.06 2.56
N THR A 235 11.82 40.20 3.18
CA THR A 235 13.17 40.80 3.23
C THR A 235 14.05 40.14 4.29
N ALA A 236 15.37 40.13 4.08
CA ALA A 236 16.30 39.61 5.07
C ALA A 236 16.42 40.55 6.30
N PRO A 237 16.36 40.01 7.53
CA PRO A 237 16.79 40.70 8.73
C PRO A 237 18.27 41.12 8.67
N LEU A 238 18.58 42.28 9.24
CA LEU A 238 19.94 42.86 9.22
C LEU A 238 20.96 42.06 10.06
N ASP A 239 20.46 41.23 10.97
CA ASP A 239 21.23 40.39 11.89
C ASP A 239 21.43 38.96 11.35
N ASN A 240 21.00 38.66 10.12
CA ASN A 240 21.26 37.36 9.50
C ASN A 240 22.76 37.16 9.23
N PRO A 241 23.27 35.92 9.36
CA PRO A 241 24.70 35.59 9.33
C PRO A 241 25.38 35.88 7.99
N PHE A 242 24.62 35.86 6.89
CA PHE A 242 25.12 36.04 5.53
C PHE A 242 24.64 37.34 4.87
N TYR A 243 24.17 38.31 5.67
CA TYR A 243 23.65 39.59 5.18
C TYR A 243 24.72 40.38 4.41
N THR A 244 24.39 40.78 3.18
CA THR A 244 25.34 41.47 2.27
C THR A 244 25.24 42.99 2.28
N GLY A 245 24.27 43.55 3.00
CA GLY A 245 23.84 44.95 2.83
C GLY A 245 22.62 45.08 1.92
N ASP A 246 22.30 44.05 1.13
CA ASP A 246 21.09 43.97 0.31
C ASP A 246 20.08 43.01 0.96
N PRO A 247 18.91 43.50 1.42
CA PRO A 247 17.89 42.66 2.05
C PRO A 247 17.11 41.78 1.06
N SER A 248 17.27 41.99 -0.26
CA SER A 248 16.64 41.17 -1.29
C SER A 248 17.51 39.98 -1.74
N ALA A 249 18.84 40.05 -1.51
CA ALA A 249 19.77 39.00 -1.90
C ALA A 249 19.44 37.67 -1.20
N ILE A 250 19.46 36.57 -1.96
CA ILE A 250 19.09 35.23 -1.47
C ILE A 250 19.93 34.82 -0.26
N ARG A 251 21.27 34.93 -0.37
CA ARG A 251 22.13 34.62 0.77
C ARG A 251 21.81 35.43 2.03
N SER A 252 21.36 36.68 1.90
CA SER A 252 21.00 37.49 3.06
C SER A 252 19.84 36.88 3.86
N LYS A 253 18.97 36.09 3.23
CA LYS A 253 17.82 35.42 3.84
C LYS A 253 18.19 34.10 4.53
N VAL A 254 19.35 33.53 4.23
CA VAL A 254 19.80 32.23 4.77
C VAL A 254 20.18 32.37 6.24
N TRP A 255 19.62 31.49 7.06
CA TRP A 255 19.95 31.36 8.48
C TRP A 255 20.91 30.19 8.71
N SER A 256 20.57 29.01 8.20
CA SER A 256 21.44 27.82 8.15
C SER A 256 21.23 27.07 6.85
N TYR A 257 22.15 26.18 6.49
CA TYR A 257 22.19 25.54 5.17
C TYR A 257 22.75 24.11 5.24
N GLY A 258 22.75 23.42 4.10
CA GLY A 258 23.21 22.03 4.02
C GLY A 258 22.20 21.04 4.58
N LEU A 259 20.91 21.27 4.35
CA LEU A 259 19.80 20.37 4.72
C LEU A 259 19.32 19.58 3.49
N ARG A 260 18.83 18.35 3.70
CA ARG A 260 18.22 17.50 2.67
C ARG A 260 16.71 17.74 2.54
N GLN A 261 15.95 17.29 3.54
CA GLN A 261 14.49 17.41 3.59
C GLN A 261 14.06 17.82 5.01
N PRO A 262 14.13 19.12 5.34
CA PRO A 262 13.68 19.64 6.61
C PRO A 262 12.14 19.81 6.61
N PHE A 263 11.41 18.75 6.97
CA PHE A 263 9.97 18.66 6.73
C PHE A 263 9.10 19.44 7.75
N ARG A 264 9.34 19.28 9.06
CA ARG A 264 8.73 20.08 10.13
C ARG A 264 9.79 20.61 11.11
N MET A 265 9.41 21.67 11.82
CA MET A 265 10.22 22.20 12.92
C MET A 265 9.33 22.65 14.08
N GLY A 266 9.85 22.51 15.30
CA GLY A 266 9.33 23.16 16.50
C GLY A 266 10.29 24.23 16.99
N ILE A 267 9.79 25.24 17.67
CA ILE A 267 10.63 26.31 18.23
C ILE A 267 10.79 26.07 19.72
N ASP A 268 12.04 25.97 20.18
CA ASP A 268 12.35 25.86 21.60
C ASP A 268 11.87 27.14 22.31
N PRO A 269 10.93 27.05 23.27
CA PRO A 269 10.39 28.23 23.95
C PRO A 269 11.43 28.93 24.84
N VAL A 270 12.53 28.25 25.20
CA VAL A 270 13.58 28.80 26.06
C VAL A 270 14.62 29.55 25.24
N THR A 271 15.19 28.91 24.21
CA THR A 271 16.27 29.50 23.41
C THR A 271 15.78 30.27 22.19
N GLY A 272 14.56 30.00 21.73
CA GLY A 272 14.01 30.52 20.46
C GLY A 272 14.61 29.86 19.21
N LEU A 273 15.42 28.81 19.36
CA LEU A 273 16.01 28.10 18.24
C LEU A 273 15.07 27.01 17.69
N PRO A 274 15.04 26.79 16.37
CA PRO A 274 14.24 25.74 15.77
C PRO A 274 14.92 24.37 15.93
N PHE A 275 14.14 23.37 16.33
CA PHE A 275 14.48 21.95 16.20
C PHE A 275 13.85 21.43 14.92
N ILE A 276 14.70 21.04 13.98
CA ILE A 276 14.35 20.69 12.61
C ILE A 276 14.33 19.17 12.50
N GLY A 277 13.19 18.60 12.11
CA GLY A 277 13.14 17.20 11.65
C GLY A 277 13.66 17.13 10.23
N GLU A 278 14.83 16.52 10.05
CA GLU A 278 15.46 16.35 8.75
C GLU A 278 15.42 14.88 8.32
N VAL A 279 14.62 14.62 7.28
CA VAL A 279 14.53 13.29 6.67
C VAL A 279 15.81 13.03 5.92
N GLY A 280 16.56 12.02 6.37
CA GLY A 280 17.83 11.65 5.76
C GLY A 280 17.67 10.80 4.52
N SER A 281 18.77 10.19 4.06
CA SER A 281 18.81 9.51 2.77
C SER A 281 18.66 8.00 2.88
N ARG A 282 19.61 7.32 3.53
CA ARG A 282 19.74 5.86 3.56
C ARG A 282 20.08 5.35 4.95
N TYR A 283 20.71 6.16 5.79
CA TYR A 283 21.30 5.68 7.04
C TYR A 283 20.68 6.30 8.27
N TRP A 284 20.41 7.60 8.26
CA TRP A 284 20.07 8.33 9.46
C TRP A 284 18.84 9.20 9.27
N GLU A 285 18.08 9.35 10.32
CA GLU A 285 17.11 10.42 10.50
C GLU A 285 17.65 11.38 11.58
N GLU A 286 17.38 12.67 11.44
CA GLU A 286 18.05 13.69 12.26
C GLU A 286 17.08 14.69 12.88
N ILE A 287 17.37 15.08 14.12
CA ILE A 287 16.90 16.33 14.72
C ILE A 287 18.09 17.30 14.78
N ASN A 288 17.96 18.43 14.10
CA ASN A 288 18.98 19.47 13.99
C ASN A 288 18.56 20.74 14.75
N VAL A 289 19.49 21.40 15.44
CA VAL A 289 19.23 22.71 16.09
C VAL A 289 19.67 23.83 15.16
N GLY A 290 18.71 24.54 14.56
CA GLY A 290 18.95 25.55 13.52
C GLY A 290 19.53 26.87 14.05
N GLY A 291 20.78 26.87 14.46
CA GLY A 291 21.54 28.07 14.85
C GLY A 291 22.01 28.92 13.66
N ALA A 292 22.39 30.17 13.95
CA ALA A 292 22.86 31.13 12.94
C ALA A 292 24.16 30.66 12.27
N GLY A 293 24.15 30.59 10.94
CA GLY A 293 25.31 30.34 10.10
C GLY A 293 25.78 28.88 10.07
N LEU A 294 25.00 27.96 10.64
CA LEU A 294 25.35 26.54 10.69
C LEU A 294 25.21 25.87 9.32
N ASN A 295 26.13 24.96 9.03
CA ASN A 295 26.12 24.07 7.87
C ASN A 295 25.89 22.63 8.36
N PHE A 296 24.80 21.99 7.99
CA PHE A 296 24.52 20.59 8.40
C PHE A 296 25.20 19.55 7.49
N GLY A 297 25.86 20.00 6.43
CA GLY A 297 26.80 19.18 5.67
C GLY A 297 26.19 18.32 4.55
N TRP A 298 24.87 18.27 4.39
CA TRP A 298 24.25 17.63 3.22
C TRP A 298 24.74 18.33 1.92
N PRO A 299 25.16 17.57 0.89
CA PRO A 299 24.99 16.13 0.72
C PRO A 299 26.18 15.24 1.13
N CYS A 300 27.21 15.82 1.73
CA CYS A 300 28.45 15.13 2.06
C CYS A 300 28.43 14.48 3.45
N TYR A 301 27.57 14.95 4.34
CA TYR A 301 27.35 14.34 5.66
C TYR A 301 25.91 13.86 5.79
N GLU A 302 25.74 12.78 6.54
CA GLU A 302 24.46 12.25 7.00
C GLU A 302 24.69 11.62 8.39
N GLY A 303 23.94 12.06 9.38
CA GLY A 303 24.12 11.78 10.79
C GLY A 303 25.46 12.30 11.31
N PHE A 304 26.16 11.45 12.06
CA PHE A 304 27.45 11.78 12.67
C PHE A 304 28.66 11.49 11.75
N ALA A 305 28.43 11.16 10.48
CA ALA A 305 29.48 10.63 9.60
C ALA A 305 29.42 11.17 8.17
N GLN A 306 30.56 11.04 7.48
CA GLN A 306 30.63 11.25 6.04
C GLN A 306 29.72 10.25 5.33
N HIS A 307 28.99 10.72 4.33
CA HIS A 307 28.05 9.91 3.60
C HIS A 307 28.79 8.81 2.79
N PRO A 308 28.55 7.51 3.06
CA PRO A 308 29.36 6.42 2.50
C PRO A 308 29.35 6.33 0.98
N THR A 309 28.20 6.59 0.35
CA THR A 309 28.02 6.46 -1.10
C THR A 309 28.17 7.75 -1.90
N GLN A 310 28.23 8.92 -1.25
CA GLN A 310 28.43 10.22 -1.94
C GLN A 310 29.91 10.66 -2.00
N PHE A 311 30.81 9.80 -1.52
CA PHE A 311 32.27 9.99 -1.62
C PHE A 311 32.77 10.02 -3.08
N THR A 312 31.99 9.54 -4.05
CA THR A 312 32.32 9.59 -5.47
C THR A 312 32.08 10.95 -6.10
N LEU A 313 31.31 11.84 -5.46
CA LEU A 313 31.11 13.21 -5.94
C LEU A 313 32.39 14.02 -5.76
N LEU A 314 32.88 14.61 -6.85
CA LEU A 314 34.08 15.45 -6.84
C LEU A 314 33.92 16.61 -5.85
N TYR A 315 32.71 17.16 -5.74
CA TYR A 315 32.36 18.17 -4.76
C TYR A 315 32.65 17.73 -3.32
N CYS A 316 32.13 16.56 -2.90
CA CYS A 316 32.34 16.07 -1.53
C CYS A 316 33.80 15.74 -1.24
N GLN A 317 34.57 15.28 -2.24
CA GLN A 317 36.02 15.11 -2.07
C GLN A 317 36.72 16.43 -1.74
N PHE A 318 36.34 17.52 -2.41
CA PHE A 318 36.85 18.85 -2.07
C PHE A 318 36.38 19.30 -0.68
N PHE A 319 35.10 19.12 -0.36
CA PHE A 319 34.52 19.46 0.93
C PHE A 319 35.27 18.78 2.09
N TYR A 320 35.59 17.50 1.96
CA TYR A 320 36.37 16.76 2.96
C TYR A 320 37.83 17.24 3.01
N ALA A 321 38.42 17.56 1.86
CA ALA A 321 39.81 18.01 1.79
C ALA A 321 40.01 19.40 2.41
N THR A 322 39.01 20.28 2.34
CA THR A 322 39.05 21.61 2.95
C THR A 322 38.70 21.59 4.44
N GLN A 323 38.21 20.47 4.97
CA GLN A 323 37.76 20.33 6.37
C GLN A 323 36.72 21.39 6.74
N GLU A 324 35.73 21.59 5.86
CA GLU A 324 34.59 22.46 6.17
C GLU A 324 33.95 22.04 7.50
N ILE A 325 33.57 23.03 8.30
CA ILE A 325 32.98 22.80 9.62
C ILE A 325 31.49 22.52 9.42
N THR A 326 31.05 21.32 9.79
CA THR A 326 29.63 20.95 9.85
C THR A 326 29.13 20.97 11.29
N ALA A 327 27.85 21.28 11.44
CA ALA A 327 27.11 21.12 12.68
C ALA A 327 26.60 19.67 12.75
N GLU A 328 26.75 19.05 13.92
CA GLU A 328 26.21 17.71 14.18
C GLU A 328 24.73 17.81 14.61
N PRO A 329 23.92 16.79 14.30
CA PRO A 329 22.58 16.71 14.83
C PRO A 329 22.59 16.58 16.34
N ILE A 330 21.60 17.19 17.01
CA ILE A 330 21.45 17.01 18.47
C ILE A 330 20.99 15.58 18.79
N TYR A 331 20.22 14.98 17.88
CA TYR A 331 19.79 13.59 17.96
C TYR A 331 19.72 12.99 16.56
N ALA A 332 20.19 11.75 16.41
CA ALA A 332 20.04 11.01 15.17
C ALA A 332 19.85 9.52 15.46
N TYR A 333 19.09 8.85 14.61
CA TYR A 333 18.77 7.43 14.76
C TYR A 333 18.79 6.70 13.42
N ASN A 334 19.11 5.41 13.45
CA ASN A 334 19.30 4.61 12.25
C ASN A 334 17.95 4.34 11.56
N ARG A 335 17.96 4.26 10.23
CA ARG A 335 16.76 4.00 9.42
C ARG A 335 16.28 2.55 9.40
N SER A 336 17.09 1.54 9.71
CA SER A 336 16.66 0.13 9.63
C SER A 336 15.59 -0.20 10.68
N PRO A 337 14.47 -0.90 10.34
CA PRO A 337 14.10 -1.43 9.01
C PRO A 337 13.46 -0.40 8.05
N GLY A 338 12.94 0.70 8.58
CA GLY A 338 12.50 1.90 7.84
C GLY A 338 12.26 3.04 8.83
N ALA A 339 12.49 4.29 8.40
CA ALA A 339 12.27 5.49 9.21
C ALA A 339 12.09 6.72 8.31
N ALA A 340 11.33 7.70 8.80
CA ALA A 340 11.21 9.03 8.20
C ALA A 340 10.78 10.03 9.29
N VAL A 341 11.72 10.82 9.78
CA VAL A 341 11.44 11.80 10.84
C VAL A 341 10.55 12.92 10.31
N ILE A 342 9.51 13.25 11.07
CA ILE A 342 8.61 14.35 10.70
C ILE A 342 9.13 15.67 11.27
N GLY A 343 9.66 15.64 12.49
CA GLY A 343 9.80 16.81 13.35
C GLY A 343 8.62 16.90 14.34
N GLY A 344 8.50 18.02 15.03
CA GLY A 344 7.75 18.04 16.28
C GLY A 344 7.41 19.41 16.84
N THR A 345 6.96 19.43 18.09
CA THR A 345 6.68 20.64 18.88
C THR A 345 7.11 20.48 20.34
N PHE A 346 7.24 21.58 21.06
CA PHE A 346 7.55 21.56 22.50
C PHE A 346 6.26 21.63 23.33
N SER A 347 6.15 20.80 24.36
CA SER A 347 5.12 21.01 25.38
C SER A 347 5.38 22.32 26.12
N GLN A 348 4.31 23.02 26.50
CA GLN A 348 4.36 24.27 27.29
C GLN A 348 3.37 24.25 28.45
N THR A 349 2.93 23.04 28.81
CA THR A 349 1.98 22.79 29.90
C THR A 349 2.69 22.42 31.20
N THR A 350 1.96 22.54 32.31
CA THR A 350 2.32 22.00 33.62
C THR A 350 1.45 20.81 34.03
N SER A 351 0.50 20.40 33.18
CA SER A 351 -0.32 19.19 33.37
C SER A 351 0.52 17.92 33.24
N TYR A 352 1.51 17.93 32.35
CA TYR A 352 2.40 16.80 32.14
C TYR A 352 3.36 16.61 33.34
N PRO A 353 3.80 15.37 33.60
CA PRO A 353 4.89 15.10 34.54
C PRO A 353 6.12 15.94 34.24
N ASP A 354 6.89 16.29 35.27
CA ASP A 354 8.06 17.18 35.18
C ASP A 354 9.03 16.76 34.07
N GLU A 355 9.20 15.47 33.82
CA GLU A 355 10.06 14.93 32.76
C GLU A 355 9.60 15.30 31.35
N PHE A 356 8.30 15.49 31.12
CA PHE A 356 7.72 15.82 29.81
C PHE A 356 7.38 17.31 29.63
N GLN A 357 7.53 18.13 30.68
CA GLN A 357 7.40 19.58 30.56
C GLN A 357 8.58 20.18 29.79
N ASN A 358 8.28 21.05 28.81
CA ASN A 358 9.26 21.63 27.86
C ASN A 358 10.06 20.60 27.07
N ALA A 359 9.57 19.36 26.97
CA ALA A 359 10.16 18.35 26.11
C ALA A 359 9.71 18.58 24.67
N TYR A 360 10.60 18.26 23.72
CA TYR A 360 10.31 18.24 22.29
C TYR A 360 9.72 16.90 21.90
N PHE A 361 8.44 16.89 21.53
CA PHE A 361 7.73 15.73 21.02
C PHE A 361 7.83 15.71 19.50
N PHE A 362 8.38 14.64 18.94
CA PHE A 362 8.55 14.50 17.50
C PHE A 362 8.16 13.10 17.03
N GLY A 363 7.68 13.00 15.79
CA GLY A 363 7.19 11.76 15.22
C GLY A 363 8.10 11.17 14.15
N ASP A 364 8.00 9.86 13.97
CA ASP A 364 8.46 9.14 12.79
C ASP A 364 7.26 8.58 12.03
N TRP A 365 7.22 8.84 10.73
CA TRP A 365 6.13 8.41 9.86
C TRP A 365 6.07 6.90 9.67
N ILE A 366 7.22 6.28 9.37
CA ILE A 366 7.27 4.86 9.00
C ILE A 366 7.07 3.99 10.24
N ARG A 367 7.65 4.41 11.37
CA ARG A 367 7.56 3.66 12.63
C ARG A 367 6.24 3.88 13.37
N GLN A 368 5.49 4.92 13.01
CA GLN A 368 4.27 5.32 13.73
C GLN A 368 4.53 5.49 15.22
N THR A 369 5.61 6.22 15.53
CA THR A 369 6.08 6.42 16.89
C THR A 369 6.35 7.88 17.15
N ILE A 370 5.96 8.34 18.33
CA ILE A 370 6.33 9.63 18.90
C ILE A 370 7.46 9.39 19.90
N TYR A 371 8.46 10.24 19.82
CA TYR A 371 9.63 10.27 20.70
C TYR A 371 9.67 11.61 21.44
N THR A 372 10.42 11.67 22.54
CA THR A 372 10.65 12.93 23.27
C THR A 372 12.14 13.24 23.39
N LEU A 373 12.54 14.50 23.20
CA LEU A 373 13.87 14.99 23.56
C LEU A 373 13.75 16.06 24.65
N LYS A 374 14.69 16.06 25.58
CA LYS A 374 14.78 17.10 26.60
C LYS A 374 16.22 17.50 26.84
N THR A 375 16.44 18.79 27.03
CA THR A 375 17.77 19.35 27.27
C THR A 375 17.91 19.86 28.70
N ASP A 376 19.14 19.86 29.21
CA ASP A 376 19.51 20.60 30.41
C ASP A 376 19.59 22.11 30.14
N GLU A 377 19.83 22.91 31.17
CA GLU A 377 19.98 24.37 31.06
C GLU A 377 21.12 24.83 30.13
N ASN A 378 22.04 23.92 29.76
CA ASN A 378 23.16 24.20 28.86
C ASN A 378 22.87 23.71 27.41
N GLY A 379 21.71 23.12 27.14
CA GLY A 379 21.34 22.59 25.84
C GLY A 379 21.83 21.16 25.56
N ASN A 380 22.36 20.45 26.56
CA ASN A 380 22.74 19.03 26.39
C ASN A 380 21.53 18.12 26.57
N LEU A 381 21.40 17.08 25.74
CA LEU A 381 20.34 16.08 25.93
C LEU A 381 20.46 15.38 27.30
N LEU A 382 19.31 15.23 27.96
CA LEU A 382 19.18 14.42 29.17
C LEU A 382 19.16 12.92 28.81
N PRO A 383 19.59 12.01 29.71
CA PRO A 383 19.66 10.57 29.44
C PRO A 383 18.35 9.91 29.00
N GLU A 384 17.22 10.47 29.43
CA GLU A 384 15.85 10.08 29.07
C GLU A 384 15.40 10.62 27.70
N SER A 385 16.26 11.32 26.96
CA SER A 385 15.93 11.79 25.61
C SER A 385 16.08 10.70 24.56
N GLY A 386 15.18 10.73 23.59
CA GLY A 386 15.23 9.89 22.40
C GLY A 386 14.69 8.49 22.60
N HIS A 387 13.97 8.25 23.71
CA HIS A 387 13.20 7.02 23.91
C HIS A 387 11.82 7.15 23.24
N GLU A 388 11.29 6.01 22.85
CA GLU A 388 9.91 5.89 22.38
C GLU A 388 8.97 6.36 23.49
N PHE A 389 8.15 7.35 23.15
CA PHE A 389 7.13 7.89 24.04
C PHE A 389 5.81 7.18 23.78
N LEU A 390 5.29 7.22 22.55
CA LEU A 390 3.97 6.68 22.23
C LEU A 390 3.98 6.02 20.86
N THR A 391 3.51 4.78 20.77
CA THR A 391 3.15 4.16 19.48
C THR A 391 1.74 4.60 19.10
N ILE A 392 1.58 5.15 17.89
CA ILE A 392 0.32 5.77 17.45
C ILE A 392 -0.37 4.94 16.36
N PRO A 393 -1.70 4.98 16.26
CA PRO A 393 -2.45 4.15 15.31
C PRO A 393 -2.34 4.59 13.85
N SER A 394 -1.76 5.76 13.59
CA SER A 394 -1.60 6.32 12.24
C SER A 394 -0.36 7.21 12.18
N PRO A 395 0.36 7.27 11.04
CA PRO A 395 1.56 8.09 10.90
C PRO A 395 1.30 9.57 11.21
N PRO A 396 2.18 10.26 11.95
CA PRO A 396 2.04 11.69 12.21
C PRO A 396 2.53 12.48 11.00
N VAL A 397 1.97 13.67 10.76
CA VAL A 397 2.33 14.53 9.61
C VAL A 397 2.75 15.94 10.02
N ALA A 398 2.25 16.40 11.17
CA ALA A 398 2.61 17.66 11.79
C ALA A 398 2.25 17.66 13.27
N PHE A 399 2.95 18.51 14.02
CA PHE A 399 2.75 18.74 15.44
C PHE A 399 2.57 20.24 15.69
N ALA A 400 1.78 20.57 16.69
CA ALA A 400 1.65 21.93 17.20
C ALA A 400 1.30 21.92 18.69
N THR A 401 1.68 22.97 19.39
CA THR A 401 1.30 23.19 20.79
C THR A 401 -0.02 23.95 20.81
N GLY A 402 -1.01 23.43 21.54
CA GLY A 402 -2.30 24.07 21.73
C GLY A 402 -2.23 25.31 22.62
N ALA A 403 -3.35 26.02 22.76
CA ALA A 403 -3.45 27.19 23.64
C ALA A 403 -3.37 26.84 25.14
N ASP A 404 -3.64 25.58 25.48
CA ASP A 404 -3.42 24.94 26.79
C ASP A 404 -1.95 24.60 27.08
N GLY A 405 -1.08 24.66 26.07
CA GLY A 405 0.31 24.25 26.17
C GLY A 405 0.52 22.74 25.97
N GLU A 406 -0.52 21.98 25.65
CA GLU A 406 -0.45 20.53 25.42
C GLU A 406 -0.11 20.23 23.95
N VAL A 407 0.21 18.97 23.66
CA VAL A 407 0.73 18.56 22.35
C VAL A 407 -0.39 18.02 21.48
N TYR A 408 -0.55 18.62 20.30
CA TYR A 408 -1.46 18.15 19.27
C TYR A 408 -0.68 17.66 18.06
N TYR A 409 -1.23 16.68 17.37
CA TYR A 409 -0.65 16.21 16.12
C TYR A 409 -1.72 15.84 15.10
N LEU A 410 -1.39 16.08 13.84
CA LEU A 410 -2.15 15.56 12.72
C LEU A 410 -1.64 14.16 12.41
N ALA A 411 -2.54 13.20 12.31
CA ALA A 411 -2.25 11.84 11.86
C ALA A 411 -2.94 11.58 10.52
N TRP A 412 -2.27 10.89 9.61
CA TRP A 412 -2.83 10.55 8.31
C TRP A 412 -2.42 9.14 7.88
N PRO A 413 -3.34 8.17 7.94
CA PRO A 413 -3.07 6.81 7.47
C PRO A 413 -3.17 6.75 5.94
N ARG A 414 -2.26 7.45 5.24
CA ARG A 414 -2.27 7.61 3.77
C ARG A 414 -2.45 6.30 3.00
N GLN A 415 -1.98 5.19 3.55
CA GLN A 415 -2.06 3.86 2.93
C GLN A 415 -3.46 3.24 2.98
N THR A 416 -4.28 3.61 3.98
CA THR A 416 -5.62 3.04 4.18
C THR A 416 -6.74 4.06 4.04
N SER A 417 -6.44 5.37 4.06
CA SER A 417 -7.43 6.42 3.91
C SER A 417 -6.86 7.71 3.33
N SER A 418 -7.68 8.42 2.55
CA SER A 418 -7.41 9.82 2.18
C SER A 418 -7.73 10.80 3.30
N PHE A 419 -8.35 10.35 4.40
CA PHE A 419 -8.71 11.16 5.54
C PHE A 419 -7.77 10.92 6.72
N GLY A 420 -7.37 12.00 7.37
CA GLY A 420 -6.64 12.01 8.62
C GLY A 420 -7.44 12.64 9.75
N GLU A 421 -6.77 12.84 10.87
CA GLU A 421 -7.35 13.27 12.14
C GLU A 421 -6.42 14.24 12.87
N LEU A 422 -7.02 15.15 13.64
CA LEU A 422 -6.34 15.93 14.66
C LEU A 422 -6.48 15.18 15.97
N ARG A 423 -5.34 14.89 16.60
CA ARG A 423 -5.26 14.24 17.89
C ARG A 423 -4.64 15.14 18.95
N HIS A 424 -5.04 14.90 20.19
CA HIS A 424 -4.57 15.58 21.38
C HIS A 424 -3.88 14.56 22.28
N ILE A 425 -2.66 14.87 22.70
CA ILE A 425 -1.97 14.11 23.75
C ILE A 425 -2.30 14.80 25.07
N ALA A 426 -3.00 14.13 25.96
CA ALA A 426 -3.31 14.66 27.29
C ALA A 426 -2.66 13.80 28.37
N PHE A 427 -2.54 14.34 29.59
CA PHE A 427 -2.09 13.60 30.75
C PHE A 427 -3.15 13.62 31.85
N THR A 428 -3.49 12.45 32.38
CA THR A 428 -4.41 12.25 33.49
C THR A 428 -3.71 11.45 34.59
N ASP A 429 -3.74 11.95 35.83
CA ASP A 429 -3.18 11.26 37.01
C ASP A 429 -4.13 10.20 37.59
N THR A 430 -5.19 9.87 36.84
CA THR A 430 -6.21 8.88 37.17
C THR A 430 -6.16 7.74 36.18
N ASP A 431 -6.41 6.53 36.69
CA ASP A 431 -6.62 5.31 35.89
C ASP A 431 -7.60 5.56 34.74
N GLN A 432 -7.33 5.00 33.56
CA GLN A 432 -8.19 5.15 32.39
C GLN A 432 -9.19 4.00 32.32
N SER A 433 -10.35 4.24 31.70
CA SER A 433 -11.25 3.12 31.39
C SER A 433 -10.58 2.19 30.38
N PRO A 434 -10.81 0.87 30.46
CA PRO A 434 -10.28 -0.06 29.47
C PRO A 434 -10.90 0.24 28.09
N VAL A 435 -10.36 -0.35 27.03
CA VAL A 435 -10.97 -0.34 25.69
C VAL A 435 -11.58 -1.70 25.43
N ALA A 436 -12.90 -1.74 25.24
CA ALA A 436 -13.64 -2.95 24.89
C ALA A 436 -13.66 -3.14 23.37
N GLN A 437 -13.14 -4.27 22.90
CA GLN A 437 -13.29 -4.73 21.52
C GLN A 437 -13.92 -6.10 21.51
N ALA A 438 -14.83 -6.32 20.55
CA ALA A 438 -15.51 -7.59 20.44
C ALA A 438 -15.89 -7.93 19.00
N ALA A 439 -16.00 -9.22 18.73
CA ALA A 439 -16.51 -9.79 17.49
C ALA A 439 -17.48 -10.94 17.77
N VAL A 440 -18.34 -11.23 16.80
CA VAL A 440 -19.36 -12.29 16.89
C VAL A 440 -19.43 -13.07 15.58
N SER A 441 -19.63 -14.40 15.67
CA SER A 441 -19.82 -15.25 14.49
C SER A 441 -20.70 -16.48 14.80
N PRO A 442 -21.76 -16.74 14.01
CA PRO A 442 -22.40 -15.81 13.07
C PRO A 442 -23.15 -14.69 13.83
N ASN A 443 -23.40 -13.54 13.17
CA ASN A 443 -24.21 -12.44 13.72
C ASN A 443 -25.70 -12.55 13.36
N GLY A 444 -26.11 -13.58 12.64
CA GLY A 444 -27.52 -13.87 12.34
C GLY A 444 -27.76 -15.30 11.87
N GLY A 445 -29.03 -15.71 11.81
CA GLY A 445 -29.45 -17.04 11.35
C GLY A 445 -30.73 -17.54 12.04
N LEU A 446 -31.19 -18.73 11.69
CA LEU A 446 -32.43 -19.31 12.23
C LEU A 446 -32.28 -19.85 13.65
N ALA A 447 -33.32 -19.73 14.48
CA ALA A 447 -33.37 -20.36 15.80
C ALA A 447 -33.47 -21.91 15.70
N PRO A 448 -32.79 -22.66 16.59
CA PRO A 448 -31.83 -22.20 17.58
C PRO A 448 -30.48 -21.83 16.94
N LEU A 449 -29.98 -20.63 17.22
CA LEU A 449 -28.74 -20.10 16.67
C LEU A 449 -27.62 -20.18 17.72
N MET A 450 -26.60 -20.99 17.46
CA MET A 450 -25.38 -21.01 18.28
C MET A 450 -24.39 -19.97 17.75
N VAL A 451 -23.92 -19.09 18.64
CA VAL A 451 -23.08 -17.94 18.33
C VAL A 451 -21.81 -17.98 19.18
N GLN A 452 -20.66 -17.76 18.54
CA GLN A 452 -19.36 -17.60 19.21
C GLN A 452 -19.02 -16.12 19.35
N PHE A 453 -18.68 -15.70 20.56
CA PHE A 453 -18.22 -14.35 20.86
C PHE A 453 -16.71 -14.33 21.15
N ASN A 454 -16.07 -13.22 20.80
CA ASN A 454 -14.64 -13.00 20.99
C ASN A 454 -14.40 -11.58 21.53
N SER A 455 -13.61 -11.41 22.59
CA SER A 455 -13.18 -10.12 23.14
C SER A 455 -11.72 -9.73 22.80
N GLU A 456 -11.08 -10.48 21.91
CA GLU A 456 -9.70 -10.23 21.47
C GLU A 456 -9.53 -8.80 20.92
N GLY A 457 -8.45 -8.15 21.33
CA GLY A 457 -8.21 -6.73 21.05
C GLY A 457 -8.66 -5.77 22.17
N SER A 458 -9.42 -6.26 23.16
CA SER A 458 -9.67 -5.48 24.38
C SER A 458 -8.38 -5.28 25.18
N TYR A 459 -8.14 -4.08 25.70
CA TYR A 459 -6.94 -3.79 26.48
C TYR A 459 -7.16 -2.68 27.50
N ASP A 460 -6.37 -2.70 28.58
CA ASP A 460 -6.25 -1.61 29.53
C ASP A 460 -5.09 -0.69 29.11
N PRO A 461 -5.27 0.65 29.02
CA PRO A 461 -4.21 1.56 28.61
C PRO A 461 -2.95 1.49 29.48
N GLU A 462 -3.11 1.22 30.79
CA GLU A 462 -2.03 1.02 31.75
C GLU A 462 -1.48 -0.42 31.76
N GLY A 463 -2.01 -1.31 30.90
CA GLY A 463 -1.61 -2.72 30.82
C GLY A 463 -2.08 -3.58 31.99
N GLY A 464 -3.07 -3.09 32.75
CA GLY A 464 -3.74 -3.79 33.83
C GLY A 464 -4.52 -5.03 33.37
N ALA A 465 -4.87 -5.88 34.35
CA ALA A 465 -5.67 -7.06 34.08
C ALA A 465 -7.14 -6.70 33.85
N LEU A 466 -7.76 -7.36 32.87
CA LEU A 466 -9.16 -7.16 32.51
C LEU A 466 -10.06 -8.28 33.04
N THR A 467 -11.31 -7.92 33.33
CA THR A 467 -12.41 -8.85 33.56
C THR A 467 -13.53 -8.58 32.56
N PHE A 468 -14.22 -9.65 32.15
CA PHE A 468 -15.21 -9.62 31.07
C PHE A 468 -16.58 -10.01 31.62
N SER A 469 -17.63 -9.35 31.16
CA SER A 469 -19.01 -9.72 31.43
C SER A 469 -19.84 -9.51 30.18
N TRP A 470 -20.59 -10.54 29.78
CA TRP A 470 -21.45 -10.54 28.61
C TRP A 470 -22.91 -10.60 29.05
N ASP A 471 -23.73 -9.68 28.56
CA ASP A 471 -25.19 -9.72 28.63
C ASP A 471 -25.73 -10.06 27.24
N PHE A 472 -26.40 -11.21 27.10
CA PHE A 472 -26.90 -11.67 25.80
C PHE A 472 -28.28 -11.09 25.44
N ASP A 473 -28.88 -10.23 26.27
CA ASP A 473 -30.22 -9.63 26.06
C ASP A 473 -31.38 -10.65 25.97
N ASP A 474 -31.13 -11.90 26.34
CA ASP A 474 -32.14 -12.96 26.47
C ASP A 474 -32.43 -13.34 27.94
N GLY A 475 -31.83 -12.59 28.87
CA GLY A 475 -31.89 -12.82 30.32
C GLY A 475 -30.82 -13.77 30.85
N THR A 476 -29.82 -14.13 30.04
CA THR A 476 -28.63 -14.90 30.44
C THR A 476 -27.35 -14.11 30.25
N ASP A 477 -26.31 -14.50 31.01
CA ASP A 477 -25.03 -13.80 31.10
C ASP A 477 -23.83 -14.77 31.12
N SER A 478 -22.62 -14.26 30.87
CA SER A 478 -21.36 -15.01 30.97
C SER A 478 -20.17 -14.14 31.36
N ASP A 479 -19.30 -14.64 32.23
CA ASP A 479 -18.02 -14.01 32.59
C ASP A 479 -16.80 -14.61 31.84
N ALA A 480 -17.04 -15.51 30.89
CA ALA A 480 -15.96 -16.05 30.05
C ALA A 480 -15.46 -14.99 29.06
N GLU A 481 -14.16 -14.97 28.77
CA GLU A 481 -13.56 -14.05 27.80
C GLU A 481 -14.11 -14.26 26.38
N HIS A 482 -14.19 -15.51 25.92
CA HIS A 482 -14.71 -15.89 24.60
C HIS A 482 -15.89 -16.88 24.70
N PRO A 483 -17.08 -16.46 25.15
CA PRO A 483 -18.20 -17.39 25.37
C PRO A 483 -18.83 -17.87 24.06
N ALA A 484 -19.40 -19.07 24.10
CA ALA A 484 -20.37 -19.53 23.12
C ALA A 484 -21.77 -19.50 23.76
N HIS A 485 -22.76 -18.99 23.04
CA HIS A 485 -24.14 -18.89 23.50
C HIS A 485 -25.12 -19.42 22.46
N THR A 486 -26.31 -19.86 22.87
CA THR A 486 -27.35 -20.35 21.95
C THR A 486 -28.67 -19.61 22.17
N PHE A 487 -29.14 -18.93 21.13
CA PHE A 487 -30.42 -18.23 21.14
C PHE A 487 -31.54 -19.13 20.60
N ASP A 488 -32.48 -19.51 21.47
CA ASP A 488 -33.57 -20.45 21.13
C ASP A 488 -34.80 -19.80 20.48
N GLN A 489 -34.89 -18.47 20.46
CA GLN A 489 -36.06 -17.74 19.97
C GLN A 489 -35.66 -16.71 18.91
N ASN A 490 -36.56 -16.48 17.94
CA ASN A 490 -36.38 -15.41 16.98
C ASN A 490 -36.47 -14.05 17.68
N GLY A 491 -35.58 -13.12 17.32
CA GLY A 491 -35.44 -11.82 17.95
C GLY A 491 -34.18 -11.10 17.48
N VAL A 492 -34.12 -9.80 17.77
CA VAL A 492 -32.89 -9.01 17.65
C VAL A 492 -32.36 -8.84 19.06
N TYR A 493 -31.10 -9.23 19.29
CA TYR A 493 -30.44 -9.22 20.59
C TYR A 493 -29.27 -8.23 20.53
N ASP A 494 -29.30 -7.22 21.40
CA ASP A 494 -28.19 -6.28 21.56
C ASP A 494 -27.25 -6.79 22.65
N VAL A 495 -26.33 -7.66 22.26
CA VAL A 495 -25.37 -8.30 23.17
C VAL A 495 -24.34 -7.28 23.63
N VAL A 496 -24.15 -7.14 24.94
CA VAL A 496 -23.20 -6.17 25.51
C VAL A 496 -22.02 -6.92 26.13
N LEU A 497 -20.81 -6.66 25.63
CA LEU A 497 -19.59 -6.94 26.38
C LEU A 497 -19.26 -5.73 27.26
N THR A 498 -19.14 -5.96 28.56
CA THR A 498 -18.53 -5.04 29.53
C THR A 498 -17.11 -5.53 29.85
N VAL A 499 -16.12 -4.67 29.64
CA VAL A 499 -14.74 -4.90 30.09
C VAL A 499 -14.50 -4.03 31.31
N THR A 500 -13.95 -4.59 32.39
CA THR A 500 -13.64 -3.88 33.64
C THR A 500 -12.18 -4.08 34.02
N ASP A 501 -11.49 -3.00 34.37
CA ASP A 501 -10.11 -3.01 34.86
C ASP A 501 -10.00 -3.26 36.39
N GLU A 502 -8.78 -3.17 36.93
CA GLU A 502 -8.52 -3.34 38.37
C GLU A 502 -8.98 -2.15 39.23
N ALA A 503 -9.09 -0.94 38.67
CA ALA A 503 -9.63 0.24 39.37
C ALA A 503 -11.16 0.34 39.28
N THR A 504 -11.82 -0.66 38.70
CA THR A 504 -13.27 -0.78 38.53
C THR A 504 -13.87 0.20 37.52
N LEU A 505 -13.07 0.76 36.62
CA LEU A 505 -13.60 1.47 35.46
C LEU A 505 -13.99 0.48 34.37
N ILE A 506 -14.87 0.92 33.48
CA ILE A 506 -15.50 0.05 32.50
C ILE A 506 -15.55 0.70 31.13
N ASP A 507 -15.49 -0.14 30.11
CA ASP A 507 -15.94 0.18 28.76
C ASP A 507 -16.86 -0.91 28.23
N ASN A 508 -17.72 -0.56 27.27
CA ASN A 508 -18.73 -1.45 26.75
C ASN A 508 -18.76 -1.41 25.23
N VAL A 509 -18.91 -2.59 24.61
CA VAL A 509 -19.19 -2.73 23.18
C VAL A 509 -20.47 -3.51 22.98
N VAL A 510 -21.30 -3.05 22.05
CA VAL A 510 -22.59 -3.65 21.71
C VAL A 510 -22.47 -4.35 20.36
N LEU A 511 -22.88 -5.61 20.31
CA LEU A 511 -22.98 -6.43 19.10
C LEU A 511 -24.44 -6.80 18.88
N THR A 512 -24.93 -6.63 17.65
CA THR A 512 -26.29 -7.05 17.31
C THR A 512 -26.29 -8.47 16.74
N VAL A 513 -27.13 -9.34 17.32
CA VAL A 513 -27.39 -10.70 16.81
C VAL A 513 -28.84 -10.79 16.35
N VAL A 514 -29.07 -11.15 15.09
CA VAL A 514 -30.42 -11.26 14.50
C VAL A 514 -30.82 -12.72 14.33
N VAL A 515 -31.72 -13.21 15.16
CA VAL A 515 -32.22 -14.59 15.12
C VAL A 515 -33.57 -14.66 14.42
N GLY A 516 -33.67 -15.56 13.46
CA GLY A 516 -34.87 -15.75 12.62
C GLY A 516 -34.82 -15.03 11.28
N ASN A 517 -33.65 -14.50 10.88
CA ASN A 517 -33.34 -14.05 9.53
C ASN A 517 -32.04 -14.73 9.09
N GLU A 518 -31.99 -15.29 7.88
CA GLU A 518 -30.76 -15.87 7.35
C GLU A 518 -29.77 -14.77 6.94
N LEU A 519 -28.50 -15.12 6.72
CA LEU A 519 -27.54 -14.16 6.17
C LEU A 519 -27.86 -13.96 4.67
N PRO A 520 -27.73 -12.74 4.13
CA PRO A 520 -27.80 -12.58 2.69
C PRO A 520 -26.63 -13.31 2.01
N GLU A 521 -26.73 -13.52 0.70
CA GLU A 521 -25.68 -14.09 -0.15
C GLU A 521 -25.25 -13.03 -1.16
N ALA A 522 -23.98 -12.61 -1.07
CA ALA A 522 -23.34 -11.79 -2.09
C ALA A 522 -22.86 -12.66 -3.25
N THR A 523 -22.95 -12.17 -4.48
CA THR A 523 -22.39 -12.87 -5.64
C THR A 523 -21.80 -11.89 -6.65
N ILE A 524 -20.49 -12.00 -6.88
CA ILE A 524 -19.77 -11.34 -7.95
C ILE A 524 -20.03 -12.13 -9.24
N SER A 525 -20.64 -11.49 -10.22
CA SER A 525 -20.91 -12.08 -11.54
C SER A 525 -19.78 -11.86 -12.54
N THR A 526 -19.01 -10.78 -12.37
CA THR A 526 -17.86 -10.45 -13.22
C THR A 526 -16.90 -9.58 -12.41
N PRO A 527 -15.58 -9.76 -12.53
CA PRO A 527 -14.87 -10.76 -13.33
C PRO A 527 -15.00 -12.19 -12.78
N SER A 528 -14.65 -13.20 -13.58
CA SER A 528 -14.52 -14.56 -13.06
C SER A 528 -13.30 -14.67 -12.14
N PRO A 529 -13.32 -15.59 -11.15
CA PRO A 529 -12.11 -15.98 -10.45
C PRO A 529 -11.01 -16.35 -11.47
N GLN A 530 -9.78 -15.88 -11.25
CA GLN A 530 -8.62 -16.09 -12.14
C GLN A 530 -8.66 -15.34 -13.49
N ALA A 531 -9.58 -14.40 -13.69
CA ALA A 531 -9.45 -13.54 -14.85
C ALA A 531 -8.09 -12.81 -14.82
N ALA A 532 -7.40 -12.83 -15.95
CA ALA A 532 -6.20 -12.03 -16.16
C ALA A 532 -6.58 -10.65 -16.70
N TYR A 533 -5.76 -9.65 -16.44
CA TYR A 533 -5.91 -8.32 -17.04
C TYR A 533 -4.56 -7.78 -17.52
N GLN A 534 -4.60 -7.01 -18.59
CA GLN A 534 -3.47 -6.22 -19.06
C GLN A 534 -3.55 -4.79 -18.55
N ALA A 535 -2.40 -4.11 -18.52
CA ALA A 535 -2.38 -2.69 -18.23
C ALA A 535 -3.26 -1.92 -19.23
N TRP A 536 -4.01 -0.96 -18.71
CA TRP A 536 -5.01 -0.15 -19.42
C TRP A 536 -6.28 -0.86 -19.84
N ASP A 537 -6.47 -2.12 -19.45
CA ASP A 537 -7.75 -2.78 -19.64
C ASP A 537 -8.87 -2.10 -18.86
N ILE A 538 -10.05 -2.10 -19.48
CA ILE A 538 -11.29 -1.72 -18.82
C ILE A 538 -11.79 -2.96 -18.09
N ILE A 539 -11.51 -3.03 -16.79
CA ILE A 539 -12.01 -4.09 -15.92
C ILE A 539 -13.43 -3.72 -15.52
N ALA A 540 -14.39 -4.43 -16.10
CA ALA A 540 -15.79 -4.36 -15.70
C ALA A 540 -16.02 -5.27 -14.49
N PHE A 541 -16.76 -4.78 -13.51
CA PHE A 541 -17.17 -5.58 -12.35
C PHE A 541 -18.67 -5.43 -12.13
N SER A 542 -19.32 -6.52 -11.76
CA SER A 542 -20.74 -6.52 -11.44
C SER A 542 -21.10 -7.70 -10.54
N GLY A 543 -22.22 -7.55 -9.83
CA GLY A 543 -22.71 -8.56 -8.91
C GLY A 543 -24.07 -8.21 -8.37
N TYR A 544 -24.59 -9.08 -7.51
CA TYR A 544 -25.90 -8.93 -6.91
C TYR A 544 -25.91 -9.55 -5.50
N GLY A 545 -26.98 -9.28 -4.76
CA GLY A 545 -27.25 -9.91 -3.48
C GLY A 545 -28.63 -10.54 -3.48
N VAL A 546 -28.74 -11.72 -2.89
CA VAL A 546 -30.03 -12.37 -2.62
C VAL A 546 -30.13 -12.72 -1.15
N ASP A 547 -31.36 -12.72 -0.64
CA ASP A 547 -31.65 -13.08 0.73
C ASP A 547 -32.95 -13.92 0.75
N PRO A 548 -33.04 -15.00 1.54
CA PRO A 548 -34.24 -15.85 1.60
C PRO A 548 -35.52 -15.10 2.01
N GLU A 549 -35.41 -14.11 2.90
CA GLU A 549 -36.52 -13.34 3.43
C GLU A 549 -36.88 -12.12 2.55
N ASP A 550 -35.87 -11.43 2.01
CA ASP A 550 -36.02 -10.18 1.25
C ASP A 550 -36.05 -10.38 -0.28
N GLY A 551 -35.60 -11.52 -0.78
CA GLY A 551 -35.42 -11.77 -2.20
C GLY A 551 -34.19 -11.04 -2.75
N VAL A 552 -34.33 -10.31 -3.87
CA VAL A 552 -33.19 -9.59 -4.45
C VAL A 552 -32.92 -8.31 -3.66
N ILE A 553 -31.69 -8.15 -3.17
CA ILE A 553 -31.26 -6.97 -2.44
C ILE A 553 -31.16 -5.76 -3.40
N GLY A 554 -31.61 -4.60 -2.93
CA GLY A 554 -31.57 -3.37 -3.72
C GLY A 554 -30.15 -2.83 -3.91
N GLU A 555 -29.86 -2.26 -5.08
CA GLU A 555 -28.54 -1.70 -5.45
C GLU A 555 -27.94 -0.72 -4.42
N ALA A 556 -28.78 0.01 -3.68
CA ALA A 556 -28.34 0.97 -2.67
C ALA A 556 -27.77 0.32 -1.39
N ALA A 557 -27.99 -0.99 -1.21
CA ALA A 557 -27.46 -1.80 -0.11
C ALA A 557 -26.29 -2.69 -0.56
N MET A 558 -25.72 -2.41 -1.73
CA MET A 558 -24.52 -3.07 -2.26
C MET A 558 -23.34 -2.09 -2.22
N GLN A 559 -22.21 -2.57 -1.72
CA GLN A 559 -20.98 -1.80 -1.60
C GLN A 559 -19.81 -2.59 -2.18
N TRP A 560 -19.07 -1.95 -3.09
CA TRP A 560 -17.83 -2.48 -3.63
C TRP A 560 -16.62 -1.84 -2.97
N THR A 561 -15.62 -2.68 -2.69
CA THR A 561 -14.27 -2.26 -2.32
C THR A 561 -13.29 -3.01 -3.21
N ILE A 562 -12.45 -2.27 -3.95
CA ILE A 562 -11.43 -2.84 -4.83
C ILE A 562 -10.07 -2.50 -4.25
N ILE A 563 -9.26 -3.52 -3.99
CA ILE A 563 -7.97 -3.43 -3.31
C ILE A 563 -6.89 -3.87 -4.28
N LEU A 564 -5.89 -3.03 -4.48
CA LEU A 564 -4.67 -3.39 -5.20
C LEU A 564 -3.67 -3.98 -4.23
N HIS A 565 -3.19 -5.18 -4.52
CA HIS A 565 -2.09 -5.82 -3.81
C HIS A 565 -0.85 -5.83 -4.68
N HIS A 566 0.29 -5.52 -4.07
CA HIS A 566 1.56 -5.66 -4.78
C HIS A 566 2.75 -5.90 -3.89
N CYS A 567 3.81 -6.46 -4.50
CA CYS A 567 5.05 -6.81 -3.83
C CYS A 567 6.26 -6.31 -4.64
N GLU A 568 7.24 -5.72 -3.94
CA GLU A 568 8.52 -5.38 -4.58
C GLU A 568 9.35 -6.66 -4.78
N PRO A 569 9.78 -7.01 -6.01
CA PRO A 569 10.42 -8.30 -6.31
C PRO A 569 11.74 -8.55 -5.57
N VAL A 570 12.45 -7.48 -5.17
CA VAL A 570 13.80 -7.58 -4.60
C VAL A 570 13.78 -7.74 -3.07
N SER A 571 12.92 -6.99 -2.37
CA SER A 571 12.79 -7.08 -0.91
C SER A 571 11.69 -8.05 -0.45
N GLY A 572 10.78 -8.45 -1.35
CA GLY A 572 9.60 -9.25 -1.00
C GLY A 572 8.59 -8.49 -0.14
N ASN A 573 8.72 -7.16 -0.01
CA ASN A 573 7.80 -6.35 0.78
C ASN A 573 6.47 -6.19 0.05
N CYS A 574 5.45 -6.86 0.56
CA CYS A 574 4.08 -6.80 0.04
C CYS A 574 3.24 -5.80 0.82
N HIS A 575 2.42 -5.02 0.13
CA HIS A 575 1.42 -4.15 0.73
C HIS A 575 0.23 -3.94 -0.20
N SER A 576 -0.84 -3.33 0.32
CA SER A 576 -2.07 -3.12 -0.44
C SER A 576 -2.62 -1.71 -0.30
N HIS A 577 -3.41 -1.29 -1.29
CA HIS A 577 -4.05 0.01 -1.37
C HIS A 577 -5.53 -0.17 -1.73
N SER A 578 -6.44 0.48 -1.00
CA SER A 578 -7.84 0.58 -1.42
C SER A 578 -7.93 1.55 -2.60
N PHE A 579 -8.34 1.04 -3.76
CA PHE A 579 -8.32 1.76 -5.02
C PHE A 579 -9.68 2.41 -5.33
N ILE A 580 -10.78 1.70 -5.08
CA ILE A 580 -12.15 2.17 -5.33
C ILE A 580 -13.07 1.73 -4.20
N GLU A 581 -13.92 2.65 -3.76
CA GLU A 581 -15.12 2.37 -2.96
C GLU A 581 -16.33 2.96 -3.69
N THR A 582 -17.29 2.12 -4.07
CA THR A 582 -18.51 2.58 -4.76
C THR A 582 -19.72 1.74 -4.40
N ALA A 583 -20.88 2.38 -4.32
CA ALA A 583 -22.16 1.70 -4.15
C ALA A 583 -22.75 1.29 -5.50
N GLY A 584 -23.64 0.30 -5.50
CA GLY A 584 -24.41 -0.13 -6.67
C GLY A 584 -24.04 -1.52 -7.19
N PRO A 585 -24.68 -1.96 -8.30
CA PRO A 585 -24.58 -3.33 -8.80
C PRO A 585 -23.25 -3.64 -9.53
N GLY A 586 -22.40 -2.62 -9.73
CA GLY A 586 -21.15 -2.78 -10.46
C GLY A 586 -20.63 -1.48 -11.03
N GLY A 587 -19.57 -1.58 -11.82
CA GLY A 587 -18.88 -0.46 -12.45
C GLY A 587 -17.79 -0.92 -13.41
N SER A 588 -16.93 0.01 -13.77
CA SER A 588 -15.73 -0.27 -14.56
C SER A 588 -14.59 0.59 -14.08
N LEU A 589 -13.38 0.03 -14.09
CA LEU A 589 -12.15 0.76 -13.80
C LEU A 589 -11.14 0.52 -14.91
N VAL A 590 -10.25 1.48 -15.10
CA VAL A 590 -9.05 1.31 -15.93
C VAL A 590 -7.89 1.21 -14.98
N PHE A 591 -7.14 0.11 -15.06
CA PHE A 591 -5.95 -0.08 -14.25
C PHE A 591 -4.71 0.34 -15.04
N PRO A 592 -4.05 1.47 -14.71
CA PRO A 592 -2.89 1.94 -15.47
C PRO A 592 -1.66 1.05 -15.24
N ASP A 593 -0.72 1.07 -16.18
CA ASP A 593 0.59 0.42 -16.01
C ASP A 593 1.38 1.10 -14.87
N GLN A 594 1.81 0.31 -13.88
CA GLN A 594 2.59 0.77 -12.72
C GLN A 594 4.01 0.17 -12.70
N GLY A 595 4.46 -0.46 -13.79
CA GLY A 595 5.79 -1.07 -13.89
C GLY A 595 5.83 -2.56 -13.53
N ALA A 596 7.02 -3.06 -13.17
CA ALA A 596 7.36 -4.49 -13.07
C ALA A 596 7.18 -5.12 -11.67
N GLU A 597 6.30 -4.57 -10.83
CA GLU A 597 5.96 -5.20 -9.54
C GLU A 597 4.89 -6.28 -9.75
N VAL A 598 4.78 -7.24 -8.82
CA VAL A 598 3.72 -8.26 -8.88
C VAL A 598 2.40 -7.62 -8.45
N TYR A 599 1.39 -7.56 -9.33
CA TYR A 599 0.10 -6.93 -9.03
C TYR A 599 -1.08 -7.90 -9.14
N TYR A 600 -1.97 -7.90 -8.14
CA TYR A 600 -3.30 -8.48 -8.26
C TYR A 600 -4.35 -7.57 -7.63
N LEU A 601 -5.58 -7.63 -8.15
CA LEU A 601 -6.73 -6.91 -7.62
C LEU A 601 -7.62 -7.86 -6.84
N GLU A 602 -8.04 -7.43 -5.66
CA GLU A 602 -9.08 -8.06 -4.85
C GLU A 602 -10.35 -7.21 -4.95
N LEU A 603 -11.42 -7.79 -5.49
CA LEU A 603 -12.72 -7.16 -5.60
C LEU A 603 -13.64 -7.75 -4.55
N ARG A 604 -14.13 -6.91 -3.64
CA ARG A 604 -15.10 -7.29 -2.60
C ARG A 604 -16.46 -6.68 -2.92
N LEU A 605 -17.50 -7.51 -2.94
CA LEU A 605 -18.89 -7.07 -2.96
C LEU A 605 -19.53 -7.40 -1.62
N THR A 606 -19.84 -6.38 -0.83
CA THR A 606 -20.63 -6.50 0.39
C THR A 606 -22.09 -6.17 0.11
N VAL A 607 -23.01 -7.04 0.54
CA VAL A 607 -24.46 -6.81 0.45
C VAL A 607 -25.06 -6.79 1.85
N VAL A 608 -26.03 -5.89 2.08
CA VAL A 608 -26.72 -5.75 3.37
C VAL A 608 -28.22 -5.95 3.18
N ASP A 609 -28.83 -6.81 3.99
CA ASP A 609 -30.27 -7.10 3.95
C ASP A 609 -31.10 -6.04 4.71
N SER A 610 -32.43 -6.22 4.78
CA SER A 610 -33.32 -5.30 5.49
C SER A 610 -33.26 -5.38 7.02
N ALA A 611 -32.68 -6.46 7.57
CA ALA A 611 -32.43 -6.62 9.00
C ALA A 611 -31.04 -6.11 9.44
N GLY A 612 -30.21 -5.67 8.50
CA GLY A 612 -28.86 -5.17 8.75
C GLY A 612 -27.78 -6.26 8.79
N LEU A 613 -28.11 -7.50 8.42
CA LEU A 613 -27.14 -8.57 8.21
C LEU A 613 -26.42 -8.36 6.88
N SER A 614 -25.18 -8.84 6.80
CA SER A 614 -24.36 -8.64 5.61
C SER A 614 -23.52 -9.85 5.27
N ASP A 615 -23.26 -10.02 3.99
CA ASP A 615 -22.32 -10.99 3.44
C ASP A 615 -21.39 -10.33 2.43
N THR A 616 -20.22 -10.92 2.21
CA THR A 616 -19.22 -10.39 1.29
C THR A 616 -18.63 -11.48 0.41
N ASP A 617 -18.78 -11.32 -0.89
CA ASP A 617 -18.12 -12.15 -1.89
C ASP A 617 -16.83 -11.48 -2.37
N VAL A 618 -15.82 -12.29 -2.71
CA VAL A 618 -14.47 -11.83 -3.03
C VAL A 618 -13.93 -12.54 -4.27
N VAL A 619 -13.49 -11.77 -5.26
CA VAL A 619 -12.81 -12.27 -6.46
C VAL A 619 -11.43 -11.64 -6.57
N PHE A 620 -10.43 -12.47 -6.87
CA PHE A 620 -9.08 -12.05 -7.20
C PHE A 620 -8.83 -12.14 -8.70
N ILE A 621 -8.24 -11.10 -9.29
CA ILE A 621 -7.76 -11.08 -10.67
C ILE A 621 -6.30 -10.67 -10.70
N SER A 622 -5.50 -11.32 -11.53
CA SER A 622 -4.05 -11.11 -11.60
C SER A 622 -3.67 -10.46 -12.92
N ARG A 623 -2.51 -9.80 -12.95
CA ARG A 623 -1.96 -9.23 -14.18
C ARG A 623 -1.30 -10.33 -15.03
N ASP A 624 -1.44 -10.19 -16.34
CA ASP A 624 -0.74 -10.95 -17.40
C ASP A 624 -0.24 -9.91 -18.40
N SER A 625 1.02 -9.50 -18.26
CA SER A 625 1.55 -8.29 -18.86
C SER A 625 1.86 -8.43 -20.36
N ASP A 626 2.24 -9.61 -20.83
CA ASP A 626 2.51 -9.88 -22.25
C ASP A 626 1.41 -10.69 -22.96
N GLY A 627 0.45 -11.25 -22.21
CA GLY A 627 -0.72 -11.93 -22.74
C GLY A 627 -0.44 -13.35 -23.22
N ASP A 628 0.61 -14.00 -22.73
CA ASP A 628 0.99 -15.36 -23.12
C ASP A 628 0.22 -16.45 -22.36
N GLY A 629 -0.46 -16.05 -21.27
CA GLY A 629 -1.27 -16.93 -20.42
C GLY A 629 -0.59 -17.36 -19.12
N LEU A 630 0.66 -16.98 -18.88
CA LEU A 630 1.29 -16.99 -17.57
C LEU A 630 0.98 -15.69 -16.84
N LEU A 631 0.75 -15.77 -15.54
CA LEU A 631 0.48 -14.59 -14.73
C LEU A 631 1.79 -13.99 -14.24
N ASP A 632 1.90 -12.65 -14.17
CA ASP A 632 3.15 -11.95 -13.78
C ASP A 632 3.75 -12.50 -12.47
N TYR A 633 2.87 -12.90 -11.53
CA TYR A 633 3.31 -13.46 -10.25
C TYR A 633 3.96 -14.85 -10.38
N GLU A 634 3.49 -15.67 -11.32
CA GLU A 634 3.99 -17.02 -11.58
C GLU A 634 5.35 -16.94 -12.27
N GLU A 635 5.46 -16.07 -13.26
CA GLU A 635 6.70 -15.79 -13.98
C GLU A 635 7.80 -15.32 -13.05
N ILE A 636 7.54 -14.30 -12.23
CA ILE A 636 8.56 -13.75 -11.32
C ILE A 636 8.93 -14.73 -10.19
N LEU A 637 7.94 -15.36 -9.55
CA LEU A 637 8.16 -16.10 -8.29
C LEU A 637 8.38 -17.60 -8.49
N THR A 638 7.89 -18.16 -9.60
CA THR A 638 7.89 -19.61 -9.84
C THR A 638 8.84 -19.99 -10.97
N PHE A 639 8.76 -19.31 -12.11
CA PHE A 639 9.46 -19.73 -13.33
C PHE A 639 10.76 -18.96 -13.58
N GLY A 640 10.91 -17.76 -13.02
CA GLY A 640 12.07 -16.90 -13.23
C GLY A 640 12.11 -16.24 -14.62
N THR A 641 10.97 -16.25 -15.33
CA THR A 641 10.78 -15.64 -16.64
C THR A 641 10.48 -14.13 -16.52
N ASN A 642 10.54 -13.42 -17.65
CA ASN A 642 10.29 -11.99 -17.72
C ASN A 642 8.82 -11.72 -18.09
N PRO A 643 8.00 -11.16 -17.18
CA PRO A 643 6.56 -10.98 -17.40
C PRO A 643 6.16 -9.97 -18.48
N ASN A 644 7.14 -9.37 -19.17
CA ASN A 644 6.85 -8.46 -20.27
C ASN A 644 7.29 -9.05 -21.63
N GLU A 645 7.74 -10.31 -21.64
CA GLU A 645 8.28 -11.00 -22.80
C GLU A 645 7.77 -12.44 -22.81
N ALA A 646 6.80 -12.70 -23.70
CA ALA A 646 6.17 -14.02 -23.87
C ALA A 646 7.14 -15.16 -24.30
N ASP A 647 8.42 -14.85 -24.45
CA ASP A 647 9.54 -15.68 -24.88
C ASP A 647 10.79 -15.01 -24.27
N THR A 648 11.14 -15.45 -23.06
CA THR A 648 12.11 -14.81 -22.18
C THR A 648 13.55 -14.93 -22.70
N ASP A 649 13.90 -16.05 -23.31
CA ASP A 649 15.25 -16.30 -23.81
C ASP A 649 15.42 -15.98 -25.31
N GLY A 650 14.31 -15.78 -26.02
CA GLY A 650 14.24 -15.32 -27.39
C GLY A 650 14.56 -16.39 -28.43
N ASP A 651 14.38 -17.67 -28.10
CA ASP A 651 14.66 -18.80 -29.00
C ASP A 651 13.53 -19.05 -30.02
N GLY A 652 12.31 -18.55 -29.74
CA GLY A 652 11.14 -18.67 -30.60
C GLY A 652 10.04 -19.60 -30.11
N ILE A 653 10.22 -20.28 -28.96
CA ILE A 653 9.18 -20.92 -28.17
C ILE A 653 8.81 -19.97 -27.02
N GLY A 654 7.51 -19.83 -26.73
CA GLY A 654 7.08 -18.97 -25.63
C GLY A 654 7.10 -19.67 -24.28
N ASP A 655 7.28 -18.91 -23.21
CA ASP A 655 7.49 -19.39 -21.84
C ASP A 655 6.39 -20.38 -21.40
N ALA A 656 5.11 -20.03 -21.65
CA ALA A 656 3.97 -20.90 -21.36
C ALA A 656 4.04 -22.27 -22.07
N VAL A 657 4.55 -22.27 -23.30
CA VAL A 657 4.68 -23.48 -24.14
C VAL A 657 5.84 -24.33 -23.66
N GLU A 658 6.96 -23.72 -23.30
CA GLU A 658 8.13 -24.39 -22.76
C GLU A 658 7.84 -25.15 -21.47
N LEU A 659 7.12 -24.53 -20.56
CA LEU A 659 6.64 -25.18 -19.34
C LEU A 659 5.73 -26.38 -19.63
N LEU A 660 4.93 -26.31 -20.70
CA LEU A 660 4.06 -27.41 -21.11
C LEU A 660 4.85 -28.59 -21.69
N ILE A 661 5.91 -28.33 -22.46
CA ILE A 661 6.75 -29.36 -23.09
C ILE A 661 7.92 -29.81 -22.19
N GLY A 662 8.18 -29.09 -21.10
CA GLY A 662 9.18 -29.41 -20.09
C GLY A 662 10.58 -28.85 -20.35
N SER A 663 10.77 -27.93 -21.31
CA SER A 663 12.00 -27.15 -21.48
C SER A 663 12.11 -26.04 -20.41
N ASP A 664 13.30 -25.47 -20.26
CA ASP A 664 13.58 -24.39 -19.31
C ASP A 664 13.40 -23.04 -20.01
N PRO A 665 12.34 -22.26 -19.69
CA PRO A 665 12.01 -21.02 -20.40
C PRO A 665 12.97 -19.85 -20.16
N THR A 666 14.10 -20.11 -19.51
CA THR A 666 15.15 -19.12 -19.28
C THR A 666 16.41 -19.42 -20.08
N LEU A 667 16.41 -20.48 -20.89
CA LEU A 667 17.56 -21.03 -21.59
C LEU A 667 17.21 -21.46 -23.00
N ALA A 668 17.68 -20.69 -23.98
CA ALA A 668 17.47 -21.00 -25.39
C ALA A 668 17.95 -22.39 -25.83
N ASP A 669 18.80 -23.06 -25.04
CA ASP A 669 19.28 -24.44 -25.23
C ASP A 669 19.20 -25.15 -23.87
N SER A 670 18.09 -25.84 -23.63
CA SER A 670 17.74 -26.41 -22.32
C SER A 670 18.68 -27.54 -21.89
N ASP A 671 19.20 -28.33 -22.84
CA ASP A 671 20.04 -29.49 -22.55
C ASP A 671 21.56 -29.24 -22.70
N GLY A 672 21.92 -28.10 -23.27
CA GLY A 672 23.28 -27.57 -23.37
C GLY A 672 24.12 -28.22 -24.48
N ASP A 673 23.51 -28.73 -25.55
CA ASP A 673 24.22 -29.40 -26.64
C ASP A 673 24.70 -28.46 -27.77
N GLY A 674 24.19 -27.23 -27.78
CA GLY A 674 24.53 -26.16 -28.71
C GLY A 674 23.53 -25.97 -29.87
N ILE A 675 22.32 -26.50 -29.76
CA ILE A 675 21.17 -26.25 -30.65
C ILE A 675 20.05 -25.64 -29.81
N ASP A 676 19.37 -24.63 -30.35
CA ASP A 676 18.30 -23.94 -29.62
C ASP A 676 17.00 -24.78 -29.63
N ASP A 677 16.15 -24.70 -28.61
CA ASP A 677 15.01 -25.62 -28.39
C ASP A 677 13.94 -25.54 -29.51
N ASP A 678 13.79 -24.38 -30.16
CA ASP A 678 12.93 -24.18 -31.33
C ASP A 678 13.32 -25.05 -32.54
N VAL A 679 14.59 -25.44 -32.63
CA VAL A 679 15.19 -26.24 -33.70
C VAL A 679 15.55 -27.66 -33.23
N ASP A 680 15.73 -27.86 -31.93
CA ASP A 680 16.18 -29.13 -31.36
C ASP A 680 15.13 -30.24 -31.47
N ASN A 681 15.48 -31.33 -32.16
CA ASN A 681 14.63 -32.51 -32.26
C ASN A 681 14.65 -33.42 -31.01
N CYS A 682 15.46 -33.09 -30.00
CA CYS A 682 15.46 -33.63 -28.63
C CYS A 682 15.81 -32.57 -27.57
N ARG A 683 14.94 -31.57 -27.40
CA ARG A 683 15.05 -30.43 -26.46
C ARG A 683 15.54 -30.72 -25.03
N LEU A 684 15.36 -31.94 -24.52
CA LEU A 684 15.71 -32.32 -23.14
C LEU A 684 16.86 -33.35 -23.05
N ASP A 685 17.34 -33.85 -24.19
CA ASP A 685 18.25 -34.97 -24.29
C ASP A 685 19.37 -34.70 -25.31
N SER A 686 20.49 -34.18 -24.80
CA SER A 686 21.65 -33.73 -25.57
C SER A 686 22.01 -34.64 -26.75
N ASN A 687 21.89 -34.12 -27.98
CA ASN A 687 22.04 -34.87 -29.21
C ASN A 687 22.77 -34.20 -30.38
N ALA A 688 23.30 -32.98 -30.29
CA ALA A 688 23.97 -32.02 -31.21
C ALA A 688 24.16 -32.35 -32.72
N ALA A 689 24.31 -33.62 -33.08
CA ALA A 689 24.22 -34.13 -34.43
C ALA A 689 22.79 -34.23 -34.98
N GLN A 690 21.73 -34.00 -34.17
CA GLN A 690 20.33 -33.89 -34.60
C GLN A 690 19.91 -35.03 -35.53
N LYS A 691 20.22 -36.26 -35.10
CA LYS A 691 19.96 -37.46 -35.93
C LYS A 691 18.52 -37.90 -35.74
N ASP A 692 17.87 -38.14 -36.86
CA ASP A 692 16.50 -38.64 -36.97
C ASP A 692 16.56 -39.77 -38.02
N HIS A 693 16.33 -41.03 -37.62
CA HIS A 693 16.52 -42.17 -38.52
C HIS A 693 15.29 -42.52 -39.35
N ASP A 694 14.08 -42.15 -38.93
CA ASP A 694 12.83 -42.49 -39.60
C ASP A 694 12.05 -41.27 -40.13
N SER A 695 12.57 -40.07 -39.87
CA SER A 695 12.17 -38.77 -40.44
C SER A 695 10.83 -38.24 -39.94
N ASP A 696 10.55 -38.46 -38.67
CA ASP A 696 9.33 -38.04 -37.97
C ASP A 696 9.47 -36.67 -37.26
N GLN A 697 10.69 -36.13 -37.20
CA GLN A 697 11.13 -34.91 -36.49
C GLN A 697 11.40 -35.08 -34.99
N LEU A 698 11.39 -36.30 -34.46
CA LEU A 698 11.92 -36.62 -33.13
C LEU A 698 13.34 -37.20 -33.28
N GLY A 699 14.27 -36.77 -32.44
CA GLY A 699 15.64 -37.23 -32.54
C GLY A 699 15.84 -38.62 -31.93
N ALA A 700 16.74 -39.40 -32.51
CA ALA A 700 17.09 -40.76 -32.07
C ALA A 700 17.54 -40.87 -30.60
N ALA A 701 17.86 -39.74 -29.95
CA ALA A 701 18.26 -39.69 -28.54
C ALA A 701 17.06 -39.72 -27.58
N CYS A 702 15.94 -39.13 -27.97
CA CYS A 702 14.70 -38.99 -27.20
C CYS A 702 13.54 -39.81 -27.78
N ASP A 703 13.74 -40.39 -28.97
CA ASP A 703 12.76 -41.23 -29.64
C ASP A 703 12.66 -42.64 -29.01
N PRO A 704 11.49 -43.04 -28.48
CA PRO A 704 11.26 -44.36 -27.92
C PRO A 704 11.21 -45.51 -28.94
N ASP A 705 10.97 -45.24 -30.24
CA ASP A 705 11.05 -46.19 -31.37
C ASP A 705 11.52 -45.52 -32.67
N ASP A 706 12.84 -45.28 -32.70
CA ASP A 706 13.68 -44.76 -33.80
C ASP A 706 13.74 -45.65 -35.07
N SER A 707 12.62 -46.28 -35.42
CA SER A 707 12.45 -47.14 -36.59
C SER A 707 11.07 -47.04 -37.26
N VAL A 708 10.09 -46.41 -36.62
CA VAL A 708 8.73 -46.21 -37.14
C VAL A 708 8.24 -44.79 -36.80
N PRO A 709 7.94 -43.95 -37.82
CA PRO A 709 7.58 -42.53 -37.61
C PRO A 709 6.27 -42.21 -36.87
N ASP A 710 5.51 -43.23 -36.47
CA ASP A 710 4.16 -43.16 -35.89
C ASP A 710 4.04 -44.46 -35.07
N PHE A 711 4.51 -44.40 -33.83
CA PHE A 711 4.72 -45.58 -33.00
C PHE A 711 3.41 -46.26 -32.62
N ASP A 712 2.36 -45.47 -32.34
CA ASP A 712 1.08 -45.97 -31.85
C ASP A 712 0.04 -46.21 -32.96
N GLY A 713 0.31 -45.70 -34.17
CA GLY A 713 -0.46 -45.91 -35.38
C GLY A 713 -1.75 -45.10 -35.45
N ASP A 714 -1.85 -44.00 -34.71
CA ASP A 714 -3.04 -43.14 -34.66
C ASP A 714 -3.15 -42.17 -35.85
N GLY A 715 -2.07 -42.02 -36.62
CA GLY A 715 -1.98 -41.19 -37.81
C GLY A 715 -1.29 -39.84 -37.63
N CYS A 716 -0.83 -39.52 -36.42
CA CYS A 716 0.14 -38.47 -36.14
C CYS A 716 1.56 -39.06 -36.10
N ILE A 717 2.56 -38.27 -36.51
CA ILE A 717 3.96 -38.69 -36.38
C ILE A 717 4.47 -38.31 -34.99
N ASP A 718 5.33 -39.11 -34.37
CA ASP A 718 5.71 -38.93 -32.95
C ASP A 718 6.29 -37.52 -32.71
N GLY A 719 7.14 -37.02 -33.61
CA GLY A 719 7.67 -35.65 -33.57
C GLY A 719 6.65 -34.50 -33.74
N ALA A 720 5.38 -34.78 -34.07
CA ALA A 720 4.30 -33.78 -34.09
C ALA A 720 3.52 -33.73 -32.76
N GLU A 721 3.68 -34.71 -31.88
CA GLU A 721 2.92 -34.81 -30.64
C GLU A 721 3.54 -33.95 -29.52
N LEU A 722 3.23 -32.64 -29.51
CA LEU A 722 3.77 -31.70 -28.52
C LEU A 722 3.39 -32.09 -27.08
N GLY A 723 4.37 -32.53 -26.28
CA GLY A 723 4.21 -32.81 -24.85
C GLY A 723 3.51 -34.14 -24.50
N LEU A 724 3.31 -35.04 -25.48
CA LEU A 724 2.70 -36.35 -25.28
C LEU A 724 3.74 -37.48 -25.30
N ASP A 725 3.46 -38.57 -24.57
CA ASP A 725 4.32 -39.77 -24.57
C ASP A 725 3.99 -40.61 -25.81
N PRO A 726 4.87 -40.70 -26.83
CA PRO A 726 4.56 -41.39 -28.10
C PRO A 726 4.25 -42.87 -27.92
N ARG A 727 4.60 -43.42 -26.74
CA ARG A 727 4.34 -44.82 -26.36
C ARG A 727 2.90 -45.10 -25.94
N LYS A 728 2.06 -44.06 -25.80
CA LYS A 728 0.72 -44.18 -25.23
C LYS A 728 -0.24 -43.24 -25.96
N GLY A 729 -0.98 -43.77 -26.93
CA GLY A 729 -2.12 -43.04 -27.48
C GLY A 729 -3.02 -42.49 -26.37
N GLY A 730 -2.98 -41.17 -26.19
CA GLY A 730 -3.72 -40.41 -25.18
C GLY A 730 -3.10 -40.30 -23.78
N PHE A 731 -2.86 -39.03 -23.38
CA PHE A 731 -2.51 -38.42 -22.08
C PHE A 731 -2.49 -39.27 -20.78
N ARG A 732 -1.45 -39.04 -19.94
CA ARG A 732 -1.55 -39.25 -18.47
C ARG A 732 -0.64 -38.32 -17.64
N ASP A 733 -1.26 -37.55 -16.74
CA ASP A 733 -0.62 -36.86 -15.60
C ASP A 733 -0.26 -37.88 -14.49
N PRO A 734 1.00 -37.92 -14.00
CA PRO A 734 1.42 -38.86 -12.94
C PRO A 734 0.98 -38.49 -11.50
N THR A 735 0.32 -37.35 -11.26
CA THR A 735 0.06 -36.84 -9.90
C THR A 735 -1.40 -36.97 -9.42
N ASN A 736 -2.36 -37.25 -10.29
CA ASN A 736 -3.79 -37.33 -9.93
C ASN A 736 -4.36 -38.77 -9.94
N PRO A 737 -4.88 -39.31 -8.81
CA PRO A 737 -5.38 -40.68 -8.73
C PRO A 737 -6.87 -40.89 -9.12
N TRP A 738 -7.56 -39.91 -9.72
CA TRP A 738 -9.01 -40.02 -9.99
C TRP A 738 -9.47 -40.09 -11.45
N ASP A 739 -8.59 -40.02 -12.46
CA ASP A 739 -9.03 -40.14 -13.85
C ASP A 739 -9.05 -41.58 -14.39
N PHE A 740 -10.26 -42.04 -14.73
CA PHE A 740 -10.53 -43.23 -15.51
C PHE A 740 -11.26 -42.82 -16.79
N TYR A 741 -10.60 -42.91 -17.95
CA TYR A 741 -11.31 -43.08 -19.22
C TYR A 741 -10.56 -44.10 -20.08
N ASP A 742 -11.23 -45.22 -20.34
CA ASP A 742 -10.74 -46.33 -21.15
C ASP A 742 -11.11 -46.04 -22.62
N VAL A 743 -10.12 -45.94 -23.51
CA VAL A 743 -10.39 -45.85 -24.96
C VAL A 743 -10.82 -47.23 -25.46
N LEU A 744 -12.13 -47.47 -25.53
CA LEU A 744 -12.65 -48.66 -26.19
C LEU A 744 -12.51 -48.50 -27.71
N GLY A 745 -11.64 -49.32 -28.30
CA GLY A 745 -11.49 -49.42 -29.76
C GLY A 745 -12.79 -49.80 -30.50
N PRO A 746 -12.81 -49.66 -31.84
CA PRO A 746 -14.04 -49.73 -32.62
C PRO A 746 -14.69 -51.12 -32.54
N GLY A 747 -15.86 -51.20 -31.89
CA GLY A 747 -16.73 -52.38 -31.87
C GLY A 747 -17.14 -52.93 -30.49
N ALA A 748 -16.74 -52.33 -29.37
CA ALA A 748 -17.20 -52.74 -28.05
C ALA A 748 -18.54 -52.06 -27.68
N ALA A 749 -19.54 -52.85 -27.28
CA ALA A 749 -20.82 -52.36 -26.75
C ALA A 749 -20.85 -52.57 -25.23
N LEU A 750 -21.11 -51.50 -24.46
CA LEU A 750 -21.37 -51.60 -23.02
C LEU A 750 -22.89 -51.64 -22.73
N PRO A 751 -23.35 -52.36 -21.69
CA PRO A 751 -24.75 -52.42 -21.33
C PRO A 751 -25.19 -51.12 -20.64
N VAL A 752 -26.41 -50.69 -20.97
CA VAL A 752 -27.15 -49.64 -20.26
C VAL A 752 -27.28 -50.09 -18.80
N ASP A 753 -26.59 -49.40 -17.87
CA ASP A 753 -26.92 -49.23 -16.44
C ASP A 753 -25.65 -48.85 -15.63
N GLN A 754 -25.03 -47.69 -15.90
CA GLN A 754 -24.23 -46.97 -14.91
C GLN A 754 -24.40 -45.45 -15.12
N ILE A 755 -25.07 -44.81 -14.16
CA ILE A 755 -25.06 -43.36 -13.96
C ILE A 755 -23.95 -43.12 -12.94
N ILE A 756 -22.95 -42.31 -13.27
CA ILE A 756 -21.95 -41.82 -12.33
C ILE A 756 -22.41 -40.41 -11.95
N ASP A 757 -22.76 -40.21 -10.67
CA ASP A 757 -23.01 -38.90 -10.07
C ASP A 757 -21.66 -38.22 -9.82
N LEU A 758 -21.47 -37.01 -10.36
CA LEU A 758 -20.39 -36.11 -9.97
C LEU A 758 -20.96 -35.01 -9.05
N PRO A 759 -20.19 -34.46 -8.09
CA PRO A 759 -20.70 -33.44 -7.18
C PRO A 759 -20.85 -32.10 -7.91
N ASN A 760 -22.08 -31.59 -7.90
CA ASN A 760 -22.57 -30.24 -8.19
C ASN A 760 -22.10 -29.56 -9.50
N ASP A 761 -23.10 -29.37 -10.40
CA ASP A 761 -23.19 -28.44 -11.53
C ASP A 761 -22.65 -28.78 -12.92
N ILE A 762 -22.44 -30.07 -13.26
CA ILE A 762 -22.24 -30.46 -14.68
C ILE A 762 -23.20 -31.58 -15.09
N LEU A 763 -24.24 -31.22 -15.87
CA LEU A 763 -25.02 -32.18 -16.67
C LEU A 763 -24.40 -32.30 -18.07
N GLY A 764 -23.48 -33.25 -18.26
CA GLY A 764 -22.96 -33.59 -19.58
C GLY A 764 -23.86 -34.58 -20.33
N VAL A 765 -24.28 -34.24 -21.56
CA VAL A 765 -24.89 -35.20 -22.50
C VAL A 765 -23.84 -35.60 -23.53
N ILE A 766 -23.44 -36.87 -23.55
CA ILE A 766 -22.57 -37.41 -24.62
C ILE A 766 -23.44 -37.69 -25.86
N GLN A 767 -23.25 -36.92 -26.93
CA GLN A 767 -23.80 -37.25 -28.24
C GLN A 767 -22.70 -37.79 -29.17
N HIS A 768 -22.87 -39.04 -29.59
CA HIS A 768 -21.99 -39.69 -30.56
C HIS A 768 -22.37 -39.25 -31.98
N PHE A 769 -21.47 -38.56 -32.70
CA PHE A 769 -21.60 -38.38 -34.14
C PHE A 769 -20.75 -39.42 -34.86
N SER A 770 -21.36 -40.16 -35.80
CA SER A 770 -20.64 -41.07 -36.69
C SER A 770 -20.55 -40.45 -38.09
N PRO A 771 -19.37 -40.41 -38.73
CA PRO A 771 -19.25 -39.81 -40.05
C PRO A 771 -19.67 -40.81 -41.12
N SER A 772 -20.83 -40.60 -41.73
CA SER A 772 -21.05 -41.12 -43.10
C SER A 772 -21.83 -40.13 -43.96
N GLY A 773 -21.14 -39.59 -44.97
CA GLY A 773 -21.67 -39.18 -46.28
C GLY A 773 -22.82 -38.16 -46.35
N ALA A 774 -22.45 -36.91 -46.69
CA ALA A 774 -23.14 -35.97 -47.59
C ALA A 774 -24.70 -35.89 -47.54
N ALA A 775 -25.25 -35.02 -46.68
CA ALA A 775 -26.44 -34.15 -46.83
C ALA A 775 -26.89 -33.61 -45.45
N PRO A 776 -27.63 -32.46 -45.34
CA PRO A 776 -28.00 -31.90 -44.03
C PRO A 776 -29.16 -32.68 -43.39
N TYR A 777 -29.05 -33.00 -42.10
CA TYR A 777 -30.10 -33.72 -41.34
C TYR A 777 -30.85 -32.79 -40.37
N ASP A 778 -32.18 -32.97 -40.36
CA ASP A 778 -33.20 -32.37 -39.51
C ASP A 778 -33.27 -33.14 -38.17
N VAL A 779 -33.36 -32.46 -37.02
CA VAL A 779 -33.41 -33.09 -35.68
C VAL A 779 -34.86 -33.23 -35.20
N GLN A 780 -35.32 -34.46 -34.89
CA GLN A 780 -36.55 -34.70 -34.12
C GLN A 780 -36.23 -35.23 -32.72
N PHE A 781 -36.86 -34.64 -31.70
CA PHE A 781 -36.79 -35.11 -30.30
C PHE A 781 -38.08 -35.86 -29.92
N ASP A 782 -37.93 -37.06 -29.36
CA ASP A 782 -39.05 -37.86 -28.83
C ASP A 782 -39.26 -37.57 -27.32
N ARG A 783 -40.52 -37.46 -26.88
CA ARG A 783 -40.89 -37.01 -25.52
C ARG A 783 -41.02 -38.17 -24.52
N GLY A 784 -40.25 -38.11 -23.42
CA GLY A 784 -40.47 -38.86 -22.16
C GLY A 784 -40.96 -37.97 -21.00
N PRO A 785 -41.60 -38.51 -19.94
CA PRO A 785 -42.61 -37.78 -19.17
C PRO A 785 -42.06 -36.93 -18.01
N ARG A 786 -42.78 -35.83 -17.79
CA ARG A 786 -42.58 -34.76 -16.80
C ARG A 786 -42.65 -35.22 -15.35
N ILE A 787 -41.79 -34.64 -14.52
CA ILE A 787 -42.08 -34.26 -13.13
C ILE A 787 -41.58 -32.80 -13.00
N GLY A 788 -42.48 -31.84 -12.77
CA GLY A 788 -42.18 -30.39 -12.75
C GLY A 788 -41.88 -29.85 -11.33
N PRO A 789 -42.01 -28.53 -11.06
CA PRO A 789 -42.15 -27.40 -11.99
C PRO A 789 -41.05 -26.32 -11.79
N ASN A 790 -40.50 -25.76 -12.87
CA ASN A 790 -39.94 -24.40 -12.84
C ASN A 790 -40.37 -23.64 -14.12
N PRO A 791 -40.64 -22.32 -14.06
CA PRO A 791 -41.33 -21.60 -15.12
C PRO A 791 -40.36 -20.78 -15.98
N TRP A 792 -39.98 -21.28 -17.16
CA TRP A 792 -39.51 -20.40 -18.24
C TRP A 792 -40.13 -20.86 -19.55
N ASN A 793 -41.15 -20.10 -19.95
CA ASN A 793 -41.89 -20.31 -21.18
C ASN A 793 -41.48 -19.16 -22.12
N MET A 794 -40.53 -19.40 -23.03
CA MET A 794 -40.21 -18.49 -24.12
C MET A 794 -40.41 -19.23 -25.44
N SER A 795 -41.44 -18.83 -26.17
CA SER A 795 -41.69 -19.24 -27.55
C SER A 795 -41.46 -18.02 -28.46
N ALA A 796 -40.55 -18.14 -29.43
CA ALA A 796 -40.47 -17.25 -30.59
C ALA A 796 -40.42 -18.10 -31.88
N PRO A 797 -41.23 -17.78 -32.91
CA PRO A 797 -41.26 -18.51 -34.17
C PRO A 797 -40.30 -17.83 -35.15
N ASP A 798 -39.06 -18.29 -35.22
CA ASP A 798 -38.14 -18.16 -36.38
C ASP A 798 -36.76 -18.72 -36.00
N GLY A 799 -36.70 -20.01 -35.65
CA GLY A 799 -35.51 -20.87 -35.85
C GLY A 799 -34.13 -20.49 -35.30
N VAL A 800 -33.99 -19.50 -34.41
CA VAL A 800 -32.72 -19.19 -33.73
C VAL A 800 -32.98 -19.05 -32.23
N ILE A 801 -32.31 -19.88 -31.44
CA ILE A 801 -32.22 -19.74 -29.99
C ILE A 801 -30.81 -19.19 -29.73
N ASP A 802 -30.70 -17.95 -29.26
CA ASP A 802 -29.47 -17.45 -28.62
C ASP A 802 -29.36 -18.14 -27.26
N LEU A 803 -28.26 -18.88 -27.06
CA LEU A 803 -27.86 -19.34 -25.73
C LEU A 803 -27.10 -18.19 -25.05
N PRO A 804 -27.33 -17.90 -23.76
CA PRO A 804 -26.45 -17.02 -22.99
C PRO A 804 -25.05 -17.64 -22.93
N ASN A 805 -24.02 -16.79 -22.90
CA ASN A 805 -22.60 -17.16 -23.02
C ASN A 805 -22.04 -18.04 -21.88
N ASP A 806 -22.87 -18.44 -20.90
CA ASP A 806 -22.40 -19.02 -19.63
C ASP A 806 -22.68 -20.53 -19.52
N LEU A 807 -22.87 -21.22 -20.64
CA LEU A 807 -22.73 -22.68 -20.67
C LEU A 807 -21.39 -23.01 -21.33
N LEU A 808 -20.36 -23.20 -20.50
CA LEU A 808 -19.12 -23.88 -20.90
C LEU A 808 -19.43 -25.37 -21.12
N GLY A 809 -20.23 -25.65 -22.15
CA GLY A 809 -20.27 -26.97 -22.74
C GLY A 809 -18.96 -27.13 -23.51
N VAL A 810 -18.04 -27.92 -22.98
CA VAL A 810 -16.88 -28.39 -23.73
C VAL A 810 -17.41 -29.16 -24.94
N ILE A 811 -17.53 -28.50 -26.09
CA ILE A 811 -17.62 -29.17 -27.38
C ILE A 811 -16.17 -29.54 -27.71
N LEU A 812 -15.74 -30.74 -27.30
CA LEU A 812 -14.57 -31.37 -27.90
C LEU A 812 -14.94 -31.69 -29.34
N GLN A 813 -14.71 -30.72 -30.22
CA GLN A 813 -14.57 -30.98 -31.63
C GLN A 813 -13.22 -31.67 -31.77
N PHE A 814 -13.21 -33.00 -31.81
CA PHE A 814 -12.02 -33.76 -32.20
C PHE A 814 -11.73 -33.44 -33.67
N SER A 815 -10.97 -32.38 -33.91
CA SER A 815 -10.15 -32.29 -35.12
C SER A 815 -8.99 -33.25 -34.94
N HIS A 816 -8.70 -34.04 -35.97
CA HIS A 816 -7.36 -34.59 -36.20
C HIS A 816 -6.43 -33.39 -36.45
N ASP A 817 -6.04 -32.69 -35.38
CA ASP A 817 -4.94 -31.73 -35.44
C ASP A 817 -3.85 -32.32 -34.56
N CYS A 818 -2.73 -32.69 -35.16
CA CYS A 818 -1.57 -33.27 -34.50
C CYS A 818 -0.72 -32.16 -33.84
N ARG A 819 -1.35 -31.13 -33.26
CA ARG A 819 -0.69 -29.93 -32.71
C ARG A 819 -1.40 -29.43 -31.48
#